data_AF-A0A1F7SNV0-F1
#
_entry.id   AF-A0A1F7SNV0-F1
#
_cell.length_a   1.000
_cell.length_b   1.000
_cell.length_c   1.000
_cell.angle_alpha   90.00
_cell.angle_beta   90.00
_cell.angle_gamma   90.00
#
_symmetry.space_group_name_H-M   'P 1'
#
loop_
_entity.id
_entity.type
_entity.pdbx_description
1 polymer ?
#
loop_
_entity_poly.entity_id
_entity_poly.type
_entity_poly.pdbx_seq_one_letter_code
_entity_poly.pdbx_strand_id
1 'polypeptide(L)'
;MLNKKKSRYLTLCVIAVAFLLFRLLVLFSDIKISDMYEERPMGFLAYNLINKEIELPFFFYLYTSNHGGHLISAILAVPFFYTFGTSLISLKLLPLCFFSLGTLMLWFLFLDTYFNRKAAVCFSCLYILSPPYFTLNNMISWALHIEINLFIIGTIFLFYKILLRNNSMEEKTLTRLYVKITFLGILLGFGMFYGYTSLITLISCFIIWHVSDKNSFPKFGYVAFSAGIIVGLFPMILYLLSAKHVNLYLYNKPYIPANTLLFLIKKFIRLIILGIPESFQFMGILLRKDISIFSAVYHIITLLSFLVLVYKNKAFIKKFLLALLPFKKFKIEPSSVSKEIILIIFTIVFLLILTVSEFGAPNFVRGTNQVYKSLNYYRYLLPLFPFLFAVISVAFDKIIFKDRKKIQTFIGVSVIVFLCLIGLYSNLAFISLNKNFASGLVHKGYWVEPYIRRFIFPNKDFDKIAAKLNNFKEEYKPLGAEDFGIKTVLDVNHNNIFQVNKVAEKIEKDCRKYFYYGAFREIASFYISKNRASLEKIFSFINKVPQEYKPFCYEALGCMARIKSKPRNTELSDIFLKNIDDDFKTYFYFGFGYSLVSLNPFYYQINGVKKEYIKDIPLEHRKYCYEGIGKGIGDSLNGVRLNLFQLEEINPKLRKYYFKELDNYADKSFYWMSGLEKEFRGSAYKGFGEAIGEVFKSSTIGDYLSNRIPGEYEAFYFEGLKKGNILIQNKEKRILVIAPHPDDEALGCAKVISDAVEKGYPAKLLLMTNGDRLFFIDKKKMYDFDHNGYIDYVDYGYIRQQETIKAMGKLGLERNNIIFLGYPDGNLWRLYNCEYDRVYYDIKKPFKMSPVITCGNTSFSPYRNAYHSLAYSDERTLYSRDYVINDLKEIFEAFRPTDIFVTSEFDTHHDHQAVPLFVRNALKDLKNLNKEFAFRIKTHRYLIHLAGKNNYPDPDNLRLGVRDDKNCNRIKWEDTITKYPPNGFIPLSSEFKKLKYEVIGCYLTQNPNTVSKVQHPCIKETKYSWMQLFVKDREEWWDLPTDFNVPLSQLDLLGKRDRIIFSIKNFLRALKLQGKRFLFNERINPQIVTS
;
A
#
# COMPACT_ATOMS: atom_id res chain seq x y z
N MET A 1 2.30 -2.13 -53.71
CA MET A 1 1.68 -2.77 -52.51
C MET A 1 2.65 -2.92 -51.33
N LEU A 2 3.92 -3.32 -51.52
CA LEU A 2 4.90 -3.51 -50.43
C LEU A 2 5.08 -2.28 -49.52
N ASN A 3 5.24 -1.07 -50.07
CA ASN A 3 5.42 0.15 -49.26
C ASN A 3 4.21 0.47 -48.36
N LYS A 4 2.98 0.21 -48.84
CA LYS A 4 1.75 0.41 -48.05
C LYS A 4 1.63 -0.61 -46.92
N LYS A 5 2.06 -1.85 -47.17
CA LYS A 5 2.12 -2.93 -46.17
C LYS A 5 3.21 -2.66 -45.12
N LYS A 6 4.41 -2.22 -45.53
CA LYS A 6 5.50 -1.81 -44.61
C LYS A 6 5.09 -0.62 -43.73
N SER A 7 4.47 0.39 -44.32
CA SER A 7 3.91 1.54 -43.58
C SER A 7 2.82 1.13 -42.59
N ARG A 8 1.98 0.12 -42.91
CA ARG A 8 1.01 -0.47 -41.97
C ARG A 8 1.65 -0.97 -40.69
N TYR A 9 2.63 -1.86 -40.83
CA TYR A 9 3.25 -2.48 -39.66
C TYR A 9 4.07 -1.47 -38.85
N LEU A 10 4.76 -0.53 -39.51
CA LEU A 10 5.48 0.53 -38.81
C LEU A 10 4.54 1.40 -37.96
N THR A 11 3.42 1.86 -38.51
CA THR A 11 2.43 2.63 -37.73
C THR A 11 1.89 1.83 -36.56
N LEU A 12 1.57 0.55 -36.77
CA LEU A 12 1.07 -0.33 -35.72
C LEU A 12 2.10 -0.54 -34.60
N CYS A 13 3.38 -0.71 -34.94
CA CYS A 13 4.48 -0.80 -33.96
C CYS A 13 4.60 0.47 -33.13
N VAL A 14 4.57 1.66 -33.74
CA VAL A 14 4.61 2.94 -33.02
C VAL A 14 3.43 3.06 -32.06
N ILE A 15 2.23 2.70 -32.49
CA ILE A 15 1.02 2.71 -31.67
C ILE A 15 1.14 1.74 -30.48
N ALA A 16 1.63 0.52 -30.73
CA ALA A 16 1.84 -0.49 -29.69
C ALA A 16 2.85 -0.03 -28.63
N VAL A 17 3.98 0.54 -29.06
CA VAL A 17 5.00 1.09 -28.17
C VAL A 17 4.46 2.26 -27.37
N ALA A 18 3.76 3.20 -28.01
CA ALA A 18 3.16 4.35 -27.31
C ALA A 18 2.13 3.92 -26.25
N PHE A 19 1.29 2.93 -26.59
CA PHE A 19 0.33 2.34 -25.64
C PHE A 19 1.03 1.72 -24.43
N LEU A 20 2.02 0.84 -24.67
CA LEU A 20 2.74 0.15 -23.61
C LEU A 20 3.52 1.12 -22.73
N LEU A 21 4.26 2.08 -23.30
CA LEU A 21 5.01 3.06 -22.51
C LEU A 21 4.09 3.84 -21.58
N PHE A 22 2.97 4.36 -22.10
CA PHE A 22 2.04 5.14 -21.30
C PHE A 22 1.36 4.29 -20.20
N ARG A 23 0.92 3.07 -20.52
CA ARG A 23 0.28 2.19 -19.54
C ARG A 23 1.26 1.64 -18.50
N LEU A 24 2.49 1.29 -18.87
CA LEU A 24 3.51 0.84 -17.92
C LEU A 24 3.88 1.95 -16.94
N LEU A 25 3.96 3.21 -17.37
CA LEU A 25 4.17 4.34 -16.46
C LEU A 25 3.06 4.45 -15.41
N VAL A 26 1.80 4.26 -15.81
CA VAL A 26 0.67 4.23 -14.86
C VAL A 26 0.76 3.00 -13.94
N LEU A 27 1.02 1.81 -14.49
CA LEU A 27 1.10 0.55 -13.74
C LEU A 27 2.18 0.57 -12.66
N PHE A 28 3.37 1.10 -12.98
CA PHE A 28 4.50 1.18 -12.06
C PHE A 28 4.45 2.38 -11.10
N SER A 29 3.47 3.27 -11.23
CA SER A 29 3.31 4.41 -10.32
C SER A 29 2.81 3.96 -8.94
N ASP A 30 1.55 4.17 -8.59
CA ASP A 30 0.98 3.64 -7.35
C ASP A 30 0.02 2.50 -7.65
N ILE A 31 0.43 1.28 -7.30
CA ILE A 31 -0.34 0.06 -7.58
C ILE A 31 -1.75 0.12 -6.96
N LYS A 32 -1.92 0.84 -5.84
CA LYS A 32 -3.21 0.96 -5.13
C LYS A 32 -4.30 1.63 -5.96
N ILE A 33 -3.95 2.43 -6.96
CA ILE A 33 -4.92 3.08 -7.85
C ILE A 33 -5.63 2.05 -8.74
N SER A 34 -4.95 0.94 -9.06
CA SER A 34 -5.45 -0.11 -9.96
C SER A 34 -5.58 -1.48 -9.28
N ASP A 35 -5.30 -1.58 -7.99
CA ASP A 35 -5.38 -2.84 -7.22
C ASP A 35 -6.85 -3.26 -7.03
N MET A 36 -7.18 -4.46 -7.50
CA MET A 36 -8.52 -5.02 -7.43
C MET A 36 -8.48 -6.43 -6.86
N TYR A 37 -9.12 -6.65 -5.71
CA TYR A 37 -9.05 -7.95 -5.03
C TYR A 37 -9.55 -9.14 -5.89
N GLU A 38 -10.49 -8.93 -6.82
CA GLU A 38 -11.03 -9.98 -7.71
C GLU A 38 -10.01 -10.49 -8.74
N GLU A 39 -8.88 -9.79 -8.95
CA GLU A 39 -7.88 -10.20 -9.95
C GLU A 39 -6.99 -11.34 -9.45
N ARG A 40 -6.63 -11.31 -8.16
CA ARG A 40 -5.64 -12.20 -7.55
C ARG A 40 -6.07 -13.66 -7.44
N PRO A 41 -7.35 -14.01 -7.27
CA PRO A 41 -7.78 -15.41 -7.37
C PRO A 41 -7.27 -16.08 -8.66
N MET A 42 -7.27 -15.39 -9.81
CA MET A 42 -6.78 -15.96 -11.07
C MET A 42 -5.28 -16.25 -11.05
N GLY A 43 -4.49 -15.47 -10.31
CA GLY A 43 -3.08 -15.74 -10.14
C GLY A 43 -2.79 -17.05 -9.40
N PHE A 44 -3.73 -17.58 -8.61
CA PHE A 44 -3.47 -18.78 -7.80
C PHE A 44 -3.26 -20.03 -8.66
N LEU A 45 -4.09 -20.26 -9.69
CA LEU A 45 -3.85 -21.39 -10.60
C LEU A 45 -2.52 -21.20 -11.36
N ALA A 46 -2.20 -19.98 -11.79
CA ALA A 46 -0.93 -19.70 -12.45
C ALA A 46 0.27 -20.02 -11.54
N TYR A 47 0.20 -19.61 -10.27
CA TYR A 47 1.18 -19.90 -9.24
C TYR A 47 1.35 -21.42 -9.03
N ASN A 48 0.26 -22.17 -8.92
CA ASN A 48 0.31 -23.63 -8.73
C ASN A 48 0.89 -24.37 -9.94
N LEU A 49 0.56 -23.94 -11.17
CA LEU A 49 1.10 -24.54 -12.39
C LEU A 49 2.61 -24.35 -12.50
N ILE A 50 3.14 -23.21 -12.06
CA ILE A 50 4.59 -22.92 -12.06
C ILE A 50 5.32 -23.75 -11.01
N ASN A 51 4.73 -23.90 -9.83
CA ASN A 51 5.30 -24.69 -8.74
C ASN A 51 5.02 -26.20 -8.87
N LYS A 52 4.33 -26.64 -9.94
CA LYS A 52 3.92 -28.04 -10.18
C LYS A 52 3.06 -28.65 -9.06
N GLU A 53 2.37 -27.82 -8.28
CA GLU A 53 1.55 -28.19 -7.14
C GLU A 53 0.07 -27.87 -7.43
N ILE A 54 -0.59 -28.64 -8.30
CA ILE A 54 -2.04 -28.49 -8.48
C ILE A 54 -2.74 -29.00 -7.21
N GLU A 55 -3.17 -28.08 -6.36
CA GLU A 55 -3.71 -28.41 -5.04
C GLU A 55 -5.20 -28.80 -5.12
N LEU A 56 -5.95 -28.24 -6.06
CA LEU A 56 -7.39 -28.45 -6.19
C LEU A 56 -7.74 -29.05 -7.55
N PRO A 57 -8.89 -29.75 -7.70
CA PRO A 57 -9.34 -30.18 -9.01
C PRO A 57 -9.48 -28.97 -9.96
N PHE A 58 -9.11 -29.12 -11.22
CA PHE A 58 -8.93 -28.01 -12.17
C PHE A 58 -10.10 -27.00 -12.24
N PHE A 59 -11.35 -27.46 -12.27
CA PHE A 59 -12.52 -26.58 -12.30
C PHE A 59 -12.84 -25.85 -10.98
N PHE A 60 -12.21 -26.22 -9.86
CA PHE A 60 -12.35 -25.49 -8.60
C PHE A 60 -11.62 -24.15 -8.61
N TYR A 61 -10.69 -23.94 -9.56
CA TYR A 61 -10.01 -22.64 -9.76
C TYR A 61 -10.89 -21.58 -10.45
N LEU A 62 -12.12 -21.90 -10.82
CA LEU A 62 -13.11 -20.91 -11.28
C LEU A 62 -13.58 -20.06 -10.09
N TYR A 63 -13.15 -18.80 -10.02
CA TYR A 63 -13.53 -17.89 -8.93
C TYR A 63 -15.05 -17.65 -8.89
N THR A 64 -15.67 -17.41 -10.04
CA THR A 64 -17.12 -17.32 -10.22
C THR A 64 -17.63 -18.56 -10.99
N SER A 65 -18.83 -19.07 -10.64
CA SER A 65 -19.40 -20.27 -11.30
C SER A 65 -20.11 -19.97 -12.61
N ASN A 66 -20.22 -18.70 -12.99
CA ASN A 66 -21.01 -18.26 -14.13
C ASN A 66 -20.18 -18.06 -15.41
N HIS A 67 -18.85 -18.00 -15.42
CA HIS A 67 -18.10 -17.93 -16.69
C HIS A 67 -16.69 -18.53 -16.58
N GLY A 68 -16.13 -18.90 -17.72
CA GLY A 68 -14.84 -19.56 -17.86
C GLY A 68 -13.62 -18.65 -17.90
N GLY A 69 -13.82 -17.34 -18.05
CA GLY A 69 -12.71 -16.40 -18.27
C GLY A 69 -11.63 -16.44 -17.19
N HIS A 70 -11.98 -16.73 -15.92
CA HIS A 70 -11.02 -16.79 -14.81
C HIS A 70 -9.97 -17.87 -15.02
N LEU A 71 -10.41 -19.04 -15.49
CA LEU A 71 -9.56 -20.19 -15.74
C LEU A 71 -8.63 -19.92 -16.94
N ILE A 72 -9.17 -19.35 -18.01
CA ILE A 72 -8.40 -19.00 -19.20
C ILE A 72 -7.36 -17.93 -18.88
N SER A 73 -7.75 -16.89 -18.15
CA SER A 73 -6.84 -15.82 -17.74
C SER A 73 -5.73 -16.36 -16.83
N ALA A 74 -6.06 -17.25 -15.90
CA ALA A 74 -5.07 -17.88 -15.05
C ALA A 74 -4.02 -18.68 -15.85
N ILE A 75 -4.44 -19.47 -16.84
CA ILE A 75 -3.50 -20.20 -17.71
C ILE A 75 -2.63 -19.22 -18.51
N LEU A 76 -3.23 -18.16 -19.05
CA LEU A 76 -2.50 -17.14 -19.81
C LEU A 76 -1.58 -16.27 -18.94
N ALA A 77 -1.76 -16.26 -17.61
CA ALA A 77 -0.87 -15.57 -16.69
C ALA A 77 0.44 -16.36 -16.43
N VAL A 78 0.47 -17.68 -16.70
CA VAL A 78 1.64 -18.54 -16.43
C VAL A 78 2.93 -18.00 -17.07
N PRO A 79 2.97 -17.62 -18.36
CA PRO A 79 4.20 -17.08 -18.96
C PRO A 79 4.70 -15.81 -18.25
N PHE A 80 3.79 -14.91 -17.85
CA PHE A 80 4.16 -13.67 -17.16
C PHE A 80 4.70 -13.92 -15.75
N PHE A 81 4.09 -14.85 -15.02
CA PHE A 81 4.59 -15.25 -13.70
C PHE A 81 5.94 -15.96 -13.80
N TYR A 82 6.12 -16.81 -14.81
CA TYR A 82 7.37 -17.51 -15.04
C TYR A 82 8.51 -16.54 -15.38
N THR A 83 8.25 -15.51 -16.21
CA THR A 83 9.30 -14.57 -16.64
C THR A 83 9.57 -13.43 -15.67
N PHE A 84 8.55 -12.93 -14.96
CA PHE A 84 8.65 -11.72 -14.13
C PHE A 84 8.40 -11.98 -12.63
N GLY A 85 8.26 -13.23 -12.22
CA GLY A 85 7.89 -13.63 -10.86
C GLY A 85 6.38 -13.49 -10.59
N THR A 86 5.93 -13.92 -9.41
CA THR A 86 4.50 -14.08 -9.07
C THR A 86 3.86 -12.81 -8.48
N SER A 87 4.42 -11.64 -8.81
CA SER A 87 3.97 -10.34 -8.31
C SER A 87 2.64 -9.89 -8.92
N LEU A 88 1.97 -8.93 -8.28
CA LEU A 88 0.76 -8.30 -8.81
C LEU A 88 1.02 -7.59 -10.13
N ILE A 89 2.19 -6.96 -10.31
CA ILE A 89 2.57 -6.36 -11.60
C ILE A 89 2.62 -7.43 -12.69
N SER A 90 3.19 -8.60 -12.40
CA SER A 90 3.25 -9.71 -13.36
C SER A 90 1.86 -10.18 -13.78
N LEU A 91 0.90 -10.22 -12.85
CA LEU A 91 -0.49 -10.57 -13.17
C LEU A 91 -1.11 -9.53 -14.09
N LYS A 92 -0.88 -8.23 -13.81
CA LYS A 92 -1.42 -7.11 -14.58
C LYS A 92 -0.81 -6.96 -15.98
N LEU A 93 0.33 -7.60 -16.26
CA LEU A 93 0.87 -7.67 -17.62
C LEU A 93 -0.01 -8.48 -18.57
N LEU A 94 -0.80 -9.44 -18.07
CA LEU A 94 -1.76 -10.20 -18.89
C LEU A 94 -2.86 -9.30 -19.50
N PRO A 95 -3.72 -8.61 -18.72
CA PRO A 95 -4.76 -7.73 -19.26
C PRO A 95 -4.17 -6.60 -20.10
N LEU A 96 -2.95 -6.15 -19.79
CA LEU A 96 -2.27 -5.08 -20.53
C LEU A 96 -1.74 -5.56 -21.89
N CYS A 97 -0.85 -6.56 -21.90
CA CYS A 97 -0.06 -6.96 -23.07
C CYS A 97 -0.80 -7.91 -23.99
N PHE A 98 -1.68 -8.77 -23.45
CA PHE A 98 -2.44 -9.72 -24.27
C PHE A 98 -3.80 -9.14 -24.66
N PHE A 99 -4.65 -8.80 -23.68
CA PHE A 99 -6.03 -8.42 -23.97
C PHE A 99 -6.17 -6.99 -24.49
N SER A 100 -5.64 -5.99 -23.79
CA SER A 100 -5.83 -4.57 -24.15
C SER A 100 -5.01 -4.18 -25.39
N LEU A 101 -3.73 -4.56 -25.44
CA LEU A 101 -2.90 -4.34 -26.64
C LEU A 101 -3.45 -5.12 -27.84
N GLY A 102 -3.83 -6.39 -27.67
CA GLY A 102 -4.44 -7.19 -28.73
C GLY A 102 -5.73 -6.56 -29.26
N THR A 103 -6.58 -6.04 -28.36
CA THR A 103 -7.80 -5.30 -28.72
C THR A 103 -7.48 -4.06 -29.57
N LEU A 104 -6.52 -3.24 -29.13
CA LEU A 104 -6.06 -2.06 -29.86
C LEU A 104 -5.54 -2.42 -31.25
N MET A 105 -4.72 -3.46 -31.36
CA MET A 105 -4.15 -3.91 -32.63
C MET A 105 -5.23 -4.42 -33.60
N LEU A 106 -6.18 -5.23 -33.12
CA LEU A 106 -7.26 -5.73 -33.96
C LEU A 106 -8.21 -4.61 -34.42
N TRP A 107 -8.53 -3.64 -33.56
CA TRP A 107 -9.31 -2.47 -33.95
C TRP A 107 -8.59 -1.61 -34.98
N PHE A 108 -7.29 -1.35 -34.79
CA PHE A 108 -6.48 -0.64 -35.78
C PHE A 108 -6.50 -1.36 -37.14
N LEU A 109 -6.29 -2.68 -37.15
CA LEU A 109 -6.30 -3.47 -38.38
C LEU A 109 -7.69 -3.49 -39.05
N PHE A 110 -8.76 -3.60 -38.26
CA PHE A 110 -10.13 -3.52 -38.76
C PHE A 110 -10.41 -2.17 -39.42
N LEU A 111 -10.12 -1.07 -38.72
CA LEU A 111 -10.36 0.29 -39.22
C LEU A 111 -9.51 0.62 -40.44
N ASP A 112 -8.22 0.22 -40.45
CA ASP A 112 -7.34 0.45 -41.61
C ASP A 112 -7.71 -0.39 -42.82
N THR A 113 -8.36 -1.55 -42.61
CA THR A 113 -8.78 -2.45 -43.70
C THR A 113 -10.09 -2.01 -44.33
N TYR A 114 -11.10 -1.68 -43.53
CA TYR A 114 -12.44 -1.40 -44.04
C TYR A 114 -12.73 0.09 -44.21
N PHE A 115 -12.12 0.95 -43.40
CA PHE A 115 -12.25 2.40 -43.50
C PHE A 115 -10.97 2.98 -44.12
N ASN A 116 -10.08 3.56 -43.32
CA ASN A 116 -8.78 4.05 -43.75
C ASN A 116 -7.80 4.25 -42.58
N ARG A 117 -6.55 4.55 -42.92
CA ARG A 117 -5.46 4.76 -41.96
C ARG A 117 -5.70 5.92 -40.99
N LYS A 118 -6.32 7.02 -41.44
CA LYS A 118 -6.55 8.20 -40.59
C LYS A 118 -7.54 7.86 -39.47
N ALA A 119 -8.66 7.22 -39.81
CA ALA A 119 -9.61 6.74 -38.82
C ALA A 119 -8.98 5.74 -37.84
N ALA A 120 -8.13 4.83 -38.32
CA ALA A 120 -7.40 3.89 -37.47
C ALA A 120 -6.44 4.57 -36.49
N VAL A 121 -5.68 5.58 -36.95
CA VAL A 121 -4.77 6.36 -36.09
C VAL A 121 -5.55 7.21 -35.08
N CYS A 122 -6.63 7.89 -35.50
CA CYS A 122 -7.50 8.64 -34.58
C CYS A 122 -8.06 7.75 -33.48
N PHE A 123 -8.55 6.55 -33.83
CA PHE A 123 -9.03 5.56 -32.87
C PHE A 123 -7.93 5.20 -31.88
N SER A 124 -6.73 4.89 -32.36
CA SER A 124 -5.60 4.51 -31.51
C SER A 124 -5.19 5.63 -30.55
N CYS A 125 -5.21 6.90 -31.00
CA CYS A 125 -4.95 8.04 -30.12
C CYS A 125 -6.00 8.15 -29.00
N LEU A 126 -7.30 8.03 -29.33
CA LEU A 126 -8.38 8.05 -28.34
C LEU A 126 -8.36 6.83 -27.41
N TYR A 127 -7.88 5.69 -27.87
CA TYR A 127 -7.71 4.49 -27.04
C TYR A 127 -6.53 4.63 -26.07
N ILE A 128 -5.39 5.18 -26.53
CA ILE A 128 -4.20 5.40 -25.70
C ILE A 128 -4.48 6.51 -24.68
N LEU A 129 -5.02 7.64 -25.13
CA LEU A 129 -5.36 8.82 -24.32
C LEU A 129 -6.84 8.81 -23.96
N SER A 130 -7.32 7.65 -23.55
CA SER A 130 -8.71 7.37 -23.23
C SER A 130 -9.20 8.07 -21.96
N PRO A 131 -10.52 8.13 -21.72
CA PRO A 131 -11.05 8.51 -20.42
C PRO A 131 -10.38 7.72 -19.27
N PRO A 132 -10.10 8.37 -18.12
CA PRO A 132 -9.38 7.75 -16.99
C PRO A 132 -9.88 6.37 -16.56
N TYR A 133 -11.19 6.19 -16.53
CA TYR A 133 -11.81 4.92 -16.17
C TYR A 133 -11.37 3.76 -17.09
N PHE A 134 -11.32 4.00 -18.40
CA PHE A 134 -10.91 3.00 -19.38
C PHE A 134 -9.41 2.70 -19.27
N THR A 135 -8.59 3.73 -19.03
CA THR A 135 -7.14 3.58 -18.82
C THR A 135 -6.83 2.64 -17.67
N LEU A 136 -7.46 2.84 -16.51
CA LEU A 136 -7.24 1.98 -15.33
C LEU A 136 -7.65 0.53 -15.61
N ASN A 137 -8.79 0.33 -16.25
CA ASN A 137 -9.30 -1.01 -16.54
C ASN A 137 -8.51 -1.76 -17.61
N ASN A 138 -7.65 -1.12 -18.42
CA ASN A 138 -6.75 -1.83 -19.33
C ASN A 138 -5.70 -2.70 -18.63
N MET A 139 -5.51 -2.52 -17.32
CA MET A 139 -4.48 -3.21 -16.53
C MET A 139 -5.09 -4.03 -15.39
N ILE A 140 -6.42 -4.19 -15.35
CA ILE A 140 -7.12 -4.97 -14.32
C ILE A 140 -7.66 -6.23 -14.99
N SER A 141 -7.23 -7.37 -14.47
CA SER A 141 -7.76 -8.67 -14.90
C SER A 141 -9.07 -8.89 -14.15
N TRP A 142 -10.19 -8.87 -14.86
CA TRP A 142 -11.47 -9.33 -14.31
C TRP A 142 -11.82 -10.72 -14.80
N ALA A 143 -11.16 -11.24 -15.85
CA ALA A 143 -11.62 -12.42 -16.59
C ALA A 143 -12.97 -12.23 -17.28
N LEU A 144 -13.37 -10.97 -17.50
CA LEU A 144 -14.56 -10.54 -18.22
C LEU A 144 -14.47 -9.03 -18.51
N HIS A 145 -15.59 -8.39 -18.87
CA HIS A 145 -15.74 -6.94 -19.05
C HIS A 145 -14.80 -6.28 -20.09
N ILE A 146 -13.56 -5.95 -19.72
CA ILE A 146 -12.60 -5.30 -20.61
C ILE A 146 -11.96 -6.31 -21.58
N GLU A 147 -11.64 -7.50 -21.09
CA GLU A 147 -10.90 -8.52 -21.84
C GLU A 147 -11.73 -9.15 -22.94
N ILE A 148 -13.06 -9.17 -22.76
CA ILE A 148 -14.00 -9.65 -23.77
C ILE A 148 -13.90 -8.85 -25.08
N ASN A 149 -13.41 -7.61 -25.02
CA ASN A 149 -13.25 -6.75 -26.19
C ASN A 149 -12.36 -7.38 -27.27
N LEU A 150 -11.36 -8.18 -26.87
CA LEU A 150 -10.49 -8.90 -27.80
C LEU A 150 -11.31 -9.85 -28.66
N PHE A 151 -12.20 -10.62 -28.03
CA PHE A 151 -13.09 -11.57 -28.71
C PHE A 151 -14.17 -10.86 -29.53
N ILE A 152 -14.70 -9.74 -29.04
CA ILE A 152 -15.70 -8.92 -29.76
C ILE A 152 -15.10 -8.43 -31.09
N ILE A 153 -13.93 -7.78 -31.07
CA ILE A 153 -13.33 -7.25 -32.30
C ILE A 153 -12.79 -8.36 -33.19
N GLY A 154 -12.26 -9.45 -32.62
CA GLY A 154 -11.86 -10.64 -33.37
C GLY A 154 -13.03 -11.25 -34.15
N THR A 155 -14.19 -11.37 -33.50
CA THR A 155 -15.45 -11.84 -34.12
C THR A 155 -15.90 -10.91 -35.23
N ILE A 156 -15.99 -9.60 -34.96
CA ILE A 156 -16.44 -8.61 -35.94
C ILE A 156 -15.51 -8.58 -37.16
N PHE A 157 -14.20 -8.64 -36.94
CA PHE A 157 -13.23 -8.63 -38.02
C PHE A 157 -13.37 -9.86 -38.92
N LEU A 158 -13.50 -11.05 -38.33
CA LEU A 158 -13.73 -12.28 -39.08
C LEU A 158 -15.08 -12.27 -39.79
N PHE A 159 -16.15 -11.80 -39.13
CA PHE A 159 -17.47 -11.65 -39.70
C PHE A 159 -17.45 -10.75 -40.94
N TYR A 160 -16.78 -9.59 -40.87
CA TYR A 160 -16.64 -8.68 -42.02
C TYR A 160 -15.82 -9.29 -43.16
N LYS A 161 -14.80 -10.10 -42.86
CA LYS A 161 -14.03 -10.83 -43.89
C LYS A 161 -14.91 -11.84 -44.64
N ILE A 162 -15.90 -12.44 -43.97
CA ILE A 162 -16.84 -13.39 -44.55
C ILE A 162 -17.94 -12.65 -45.34
N LEU A 163 -18.47 -11.56 -44.77
CA LEU A 163 -19.58 -10.77 -45.30
C LEU A 163 -19.17 -10.00 -46.56
N LEU A 164 -18.03 -9.30 -46.53
CA LEU A 164 -17.55 -8.43 -47.61
C LEU A 164 -16.54 -9.12 -48.54
N ARG A 165 -16.63 -10.45 -48.67
CA ARG A 165 -15.74 -11.21 -49.57
C ARG A 165 -15.90 -10.74 -51.02
N ASN A 166 -14.78 -10.53 -51.71
CA ASN A 166 -14.80 -10.17 -53.13
C ASN A 166 -14.97 -11.45 -53.97
N ASN A 167 -16.05 -11.55 -54.74
CA ASN A 167 -16.30 -12.72 -55.61
C ASN A 167 -15.28 -12.86 -56.76
N SER A 168 -14.43 -11.85 -57.01
CA SER A 168 -13.63 -11.75 -58.23
C SER A 168 -12.15 -12.15 -58.11
N MET A 169 -11.53 -12.27 -56.93
CA MET A 169 -10.05 -12.45 -56.88
C MET A 169 -9.44 -13.34 -55.77
N GLU A 170 -10.17 -13.91 -54.79
CA GLU A 170 -9.56 -14.81 -53.78
C GLU A 170 -10.38 -16.08 -53.51
N GLU A 171 -9.91 -17.16 -54.13
CA GLU A 171 -10.03 -18.60 -53.79
C GLU A 171 -11.39 -19.32 -53.86
N LYS A 172 -11.52 -20.12 -54.93
CA LYS A 172 -12.65 -20.96 -55.38
C LYS A 172 -13.06 -22.15 -54.50
N THR A 173 -12.60 -22.32 -53.25
CA THR A 173 -12.98 -23.50 -52.45
C THR A 173 -14.05 -23.18 -51.41
N LEU A 174 -15.27 -23.69 -51.62
CA LEU A 174 -16.39 -23.68 -50.67
C LEU A 174 -15.95 -24.13 -49.26
N THR A 175 -15.00 -25.06 -49.19
CA THR A 175 -14.31 -25.53 -47.99
C THR A 175 -13.68 -24.41 -47.16
N ARG A 176 -12.93 -23.49 -47.77
CA ARG A 176 -12.25 -22.39 -47.03
C ARG A 176 -13.24 -21.40 -46.44
N LEU A 177 -14.37 -21.20 -47.12
CA LEU A 177 -15.47 -20.40 -46.59
C LEU A 177 -16.06 -21.08 -45.35
N TYR A 178 -16.38 -22.38 -45.42
CA TYR A 178 -16.86 -23.15 -44.26
C TYR A 178 -15.90 -23.15 -43.09
N VAL A 179 -14.59 -23.30 -43.32
CA VAL A 179 -13.58 -23.20 -42.26
C VAL A 179 -13.64 -21.85 -41.55
N LYS A 180 -13.74 -20.73 -42.29
CA LYS A 180 -13.86 -19.38 -41.69
C LYS A 180 -15.15 -19.23 -40.88
N ILE A 181 -16.25 -19.83 -41.32
CA ILE A 181 -17.55 -19.78 -40.62
C ILE A 181 -17.55 -20.66 -39.37
N THR A 182 -16.99 -21.87 -39.45
CA THR A 182 -16.79 -22.71 -38.28
C THR A 182 -15.91 -21.99 -37.27
N PHE A 183 -14.82 -21.35 -37.70
CA PHE A 183 -13.97 -20.57 -36.80
C PHE A 183 -14.70 -19.35 -36.21
N LEU A 184 -15.59 -18.70 -36.97
CA LEU A 184 -16.47 -17.66 -36.44
C LEU A 184 -17.39 -18.21 -35.34
N GLY A 185 -17.97 -19.39 -35.56
CA GLY A 185 -18.76 -20.11 -34.55
C GLY A 185 -17.93 -20.44 -33.30
N ILE A 186 -16.71 -20.96 -33.47
CA ILE A 186 -15.79 -21.28 -32.36
C ILE A 186 -15.47 -20.03 -31.55
N LEU A 187 -15.14 -18.91 -32.22
CA LEU A 187 -14.75 -17.67 -31.55
C LEU A 187 -15.92 -17.05 -30.78
N LEU A 188 -17.15 -17.16 -31.31
CA LEU A 188 -18.38 -16.76 -30.62
C LEU A 188 -18.70 -17.67 -29.43
N GLY A 189 -18.67 -19.00 -29.61
CA GLY A 189 -18.92 -19.97 -28.54
C GLY A 189 -17.89 -19.85 -27.41
N PHE A 190 -16.60 -19.75 -27.76
CA PHE A 190 -15.53 -19.54 -26.79
C PHE A 190 -15.63 -18.16 -26.12
N GLY A 191 -15.98 -17.12 -26.87
CA GLY A 191 -16.27 -15.80 -26.32
C GLY A 191 -17.43 -15.82 -25.32
N MET A 192 -18.47 -16.62 -25.57
CA MET A 192 -19.59 -16.81 -24.63
C MET A 192 -19.17 -17.55 -23.37
N PHE A 193 -18.35 -18.59 -23.50
CA PHE A 193 -17.74 -19.25 -22.34
C PHE A 193 -16.85 -18.28 -21.54
N TYR A 194 -16.04 -17.45 -22.21
CA TYR A 194 -15.18 -16.47 -21.55
C TYR A 194 -16.01 -15.42 -20.79
N GLY A 195 -17.03 -14.85 -21.44
CA GLY A 195 -17.95 -13.90 -20.83
C GLY A 195 -19.20 -13.61 -21.68
N TYR A 196 -20.37 -13.60 -21.02
CA TYR A 196 -21.68 -13.48 -21.68
C TYR A 196 -21.93 -12.22 -22.49
N THR A 197 -21.19 -11.13 -22.26
CA THR A 197 -21.32 -9.90 -23.05
C THR A 197 -21.00 -10.09 -24.53
N SER A 198 -20.29 -11.18 -24.90
CA SER A 198 -20.12 -11.59 -26.30
C SER A 198 -21.44 -11.90 -27.01
N LEU A 199 -22.52 -12.24 -26.29
CA LEU A 199 -23.85 -12.45 -26.84
C LEU A 199 -24.38 -11.22 -27.59
N ILE A 200 -23.99 -10.02 -27.15
CA ILE A 200 -24.33 -8.76 -27.82
C ILE A 200 -23.73 -8.72 -29.23
N THR A 201 -22.51 -9.26 -29.39
CA THR A 201 -21.84 -9.38 -30.69
C THR A 201 -22.54 -10.41 -31.57
N LEU A 202 -22.94 -11.55 -31.01
CA LEU A 202 -23.71 -12.57 -31.73
C LEU A 202 -25.00 -11.96 -32.29
N ILE A 203 -25.80 -11.29 -31.46
CA ILE A 203 -27.06 -10.65 -31.85
C ILE A 203 -26.80 -9.59 -32.93
N SER A 204 -25.79 -8.75 -32.74
CA SER A 204 -25.46 -7.69 -33.71
C SER A 204 -25.05 -8.24 -35.07
N CYS A 205 -24.17 -9.25 -35.10
CA CYS A 205 -23.76 -9.93 -36.33
C CYS A 205 -24.94 -10.67 -36.97
N PHE A 206 -25.79 -11.33 -36.18
CA PHE A 206 -26.96 -12.06 -36.67
C PHE A 206 -27.99 -11.12 -37.33
N ILE A 207 -28.26 -9.96 -36.73
CA ILE A 207 -29.16 -8.94 -37.31
C ILE A 207 -28.64 -8.48 -38.68
N ILE A 208 -27.33 -8.20 -38.79
CA ILE A 208 -26.70 -7.81 -40.07
C ILE A 208 -26.75 -8.96 -41.07
N TRP A 209 -26.42 -10.18 -40.61
CA TRP A 209 -26.40 -11.38 -41.44
C TRP A 209 -27.80 -11.67 -42.00
N HIS A 210 -28.84 -11.70 -41.16
CA HIS A 210 -30.22 -11.96 -41.55
C HIS A 210 -30.71 -11.02 -42.67
N VAL A 211 -30.37 -9.73 -42.57
CA VAL A 211 -30.71 -8.72 -43.58
C VAL A 211 -29.94 -8.91 -44.89
N SER A 212 -28.65 -9.25 -44.78
CA SER A 212 -27.74 -9.36 -45.91
C SER A 212 -27.89 -10.67 -46.68
N ASP A 213 -28.56 -11.65 -46.09
CA ASP A 213 -28.59 -12.99 -46.64
C ASP A 213 -29.88 -13.76 -46.31
N LYS A 214 -30.99 -13.37 -46.97
CA LYS A 214 -32.30 -14.03 -46.80
C LYS A 214 -32.41 -15.43 -47.43
N ASN A 215 -31.46 -15.86 -48.27
CA ASN A 215 -31.58 -17.07 -49.11
C ASN A 215 -30.24 -17.81 -49.40
N SER A 216 -29.09 -17.40 -48.87
CA SER A 216 -27.77 -17.70 -49.50
C SER A 216 -26.64 -18.03 -48.53
N PHE A 217 -26.93 -18.77 -47.46
CA PHE A 217 -25.99 -19.75 -46.94
C PHE A 217 -26.42 -21.14 -47.40
N PRO A 218 -25.53 -21.97 -47.98
CA PRO A 218 -25.85 -23.39 -48.11
C PRO A 218 -26.30 -23.91 -46.74
N LYS A 219 -27.33 -24.76 -46.67
CA LYS A 219 -27.82 -25.34 -45.40
C LYS A 219 -26.67 -25.80 -44.49
N PHE A 220 -25.59 -26.30 -45.11
CA PHE A 220 -24.37 -26.72 -44.46
C PHE A 220 -23.56 -25.62 -43.77
N GLY A 221 -23.61 -24.36 -44.19
CA GLY A 221 -22.91 -23.26 -43.51
C GLY A 221 -23.54 -22.89 -42.16
N TYR A 222 -24.87 -23.00 -42.01
CA TYR A 222 -25.51 -22.92 -40.70
C TYR A 222 -25.10 -24.08 -39.80
N VAL A 223 -25.03 -25.29 -40.35
CA VAL A 223 -24.52 -26.47 -39.62
C VAL A 223 -23.07 -26.25 -39.18
N ALA A 224 -22.21 -25.78 -40.09
CA ALA A 224 -20.80 -25.50 -39.82
C ALA A 224 -20.61 -24.40 -38.76
N PHE A 225 -21.44 -23.36 -38.78
CA PHE A 225 -21.47 -22.30 -37.77
C PHE A 225 -21.92 -22.83 -36.40
N SER A 226 -23.05 -23.53 -36.36
CA SER A 226 -23.60 -24.13 -35.12
C SER A 226 -22.65 -25.16 -34.51
N ALA A 227 -22.04 -26.01 -35.34
CA ALA A 227 -20.99 -26.94 -34.91
C ALA A 227 -19.80 -26.18 -34.31
N GLY A 228 -19.38 -25.08 -34.96
CA GLY A 228 -18.36 -24.19 -34.42
C GLY A 228 -18.73 -23.64 -33.04
N ILE A 229 -19.96 -23.17 -32.84
CA ILE A 229 -20.44 -22.68 -31.53
C ILE A 229 -20.36 -23.79 -30.48
N ILE A 230 -20.83 -25.00 -30.79
CA ILE A 230 -20.79 -26.14 -29.86
C ILE A 230 -19.34 -26.46 -29.47
N VAL A 231 -18.41 -26.47 -30.44
CA VAL A 231 -16.98 -26.66 -30.18
C VAL A 231 -16.42 -25.53 -29.30
N GLY A 232 -16.78 -24.27 -29.57
CA GLY A 232 -16.37 -23.14 -28.75
C GLY A 232 -16.92 -23.20 -27.32
N LEU A 233 -18.12 -23.76 -27.13
CA LEU A 233 -18.75 -23.98 -25.82
C LEU A 233 -18.29 -25.26 -25.13
N PHE A 234 -17.48 -26.10 -25.78
CA PHE A 234 -17.02 -27.37 -25.22
C PHE A 234 -16.42 -27.26 -23.81
N PRO A 235 -15.60 -26.25 -23.46
CA PRO A 235 -15.12 -26.08 -22.09
C PRO A 235 -16.25 -25.85 -21.07
N MET A 236 -17.31 -25.15 -21.46
CA MET A 236 -18.49 -24.94 -20.62
C MET A 236 -19.25 -26.25 -20.43
N ILE A 237 -19.40 -27.05 -21.49
CA ILE A 237 -20.05 -28.36 -21.45
C ILE A 237 -19.28 -29.30 -20.50
N LEU A 238 -17.95 -29.36 -20.61
CA LEU A 238 -17.12 -30.16 -19.70
C LEU A 238 -17.27 -29.72 -18.24
N TYR A 239 -17.27 -28.41 -17.98
CA TYR A 239 -17.51 -27.89 -16.64
C TYR A 239 -18.85 -28.37 -16.07
N LEU A 240 -19.94 -28.21 -16.85
CA LEU A 240 -21.29 -28.63 -16.46
C LEU A 240 -21.38 -30.14 -16.20
N LEU A 241 -20.71 -30.97 -17.01
CA LEU A 241 -20.66 -32.42 -16.83
C LEU A 241 -19.82 -32.84 -15.62
N SER A 242 -18.72 -32.14 -15.34
CA SER A 242 -17.82 -32.45 -14.23
C SER A 242 -18.41 -32.08 -12.86
N ALA A 243 -19.31 -31.10 -12.82
CA ALA A 243 -19.81 -30.54 -11.60
C ALA A 243 -21.08 -31.27 -11.12
N LYS A 244 -20.89 -32.41 -10.43
CA LYS A 244 -21.98 -33.24 -9.83
C LYS A 244 -22.97 -32.48 -8.92
N HIS A 245 -22.68 -31.23 -8.53
CA HIS A 245 -23.46 -30.43 -7.58
C HIS A 245 -23.75 -28.99 -8.05
N VAL A 246 -23.64 -28.68 -9.35
CA VAL A 246 -24.14 -27.38 -9.84
C VAL A 246 -25.65 -27.48 -9.95
N ASN A 247 -26.33 -27.12 -8.86
CA ASN A 247 -27.62 -26.49 -9.03
C ASN A 247 -27.38 -25.29 -9.95
N LEU A 248 -27.94 -25.32 -11.15
CA LEU A 248 -28.14 -24.14 -12.00
C LEU A 248 -29.12 -23.20 -11.29
N TYR A 249 -28.73 -22.70 -10.11
CA TYR A 249 -29.28 -21.46 -9.60
C TYR A 249 -28.69 -20.35 -10.49
N LEU A 250 -29.29 -20.20 -11.68
CA LEU A 250 -29.64 -18.87 -12.14
C LEU A 250 -30.33 -18.25 -10.93
N TYR A 251 -29.68 -17.27 -10.28
CA TYR A 251 -30.22 -16.56 -9.12
C TYR A 251 -31.75 -16.50 -9.19
N ASN A 252 -32.47 -16.80 -8.10
CA ASN A 252 -33.95 -16.85 -8.01
C ASN A 252 -34.67 -15.51 -8.34
N LYS A 253 -34.09 -14.66 -9.18
CA LYS A 253 -34.65 -13.47 -9.78
C LYS A 253 -34.65 -13.64 -11.31
N PRO A 254 -35.75 -13.30 -11.99
CA PRO A 254 -35.78 -13.40 -13.45
C PRO A 254 -34.75 -12.46 -14.08
N TYR A 255 -33.96 -12.94 -15.04
CA TYR A 255 -32.97 -12.11 -15.78
C TYR A 255 -33.59 -10.84 -16.41
N ILE A 256 -34.90 -10.88 -16.65
CA ILE A 256 -35.74 -9.76 -17.09
C ILE A 256 -36.80 -9.58 -16.01
N PRO A 257 -36.71 -8.54 -15.17
CA PRO A 257 -37.77 -8.25 -14.21
C PRO A 257 -39.02 -7.83 -15.00
N ALA A 258 -40.21 -8.17 -14.49
CA ALA A 258 -41.47 -7.61 -14.99
C ALA A 258 -41.52 -6.10 -14.68
N ASN A 259 -40.80 -5.31 -15.47
CA ASN A 259 -40.69 -3.86 -15.34
C ASN A 259 -41.68 -3.18 -16.27
N THR A 260 -42.29 -2.08 -15.81
CA THR A 260 -43.14 -1.25 -16.67
C THR A 260 -42.32 -0.60 -17.78
N LEU A 261 -42.95 -0.38 -18.95
CA LEU A 261 -42.30 0.33 -20.07
C LEU A 261 -41.75 1.69 -19.66
N LEU A 262 -42.47 2.43 -18.79
CA LEU A 262 -42.03 3.71 -18.24
C LEU A 262 -40.71 3.59 -17.45
N PHE A 263 -40.53 2.52 -16.68
CA PHE A 263 -39.28 2.27 -15.96
C PHE A 263 -38.13 2.02 -16.93
N LEU A 264 -38.35 1.21 -17.96
CA LEU A 264 -37.34 0.91 -18.98
C LEU A 264 -36.92 2.18 -19.74
N ILE A 265 -37.87 3.05 -20.11
CA ILE A 265 -37.58 4.34 -20.75
C ILE A 265 -36.75 5.24 -19.82
N LYS A 266 -37.16 5.39 -18.54
CA LYS A 266 -36.40 6.17 -17.55
C LYS A 266 -34.97 5.64 -17.38
N LYS A 267 -34.81 4.32 -17.36
CA LYS A 267 -33.50 3.66 -17.26
C LYS A 267 -32.64 3.90 -18.50
N PHE A 268 -33.20 3.79 -19.70
CA PHE A 268 -32.52 4.08 -20.96
C PHE A 268 -32.02 5.52 -21.03
N ILE A 269 -32.91 6.49 -20.72
CA ILE A 269 -32.58 7.92 -20.69
C ILE A 269 -31.46 8.18 -19.67
N ARG A 270 -31.57 7.61 -18.47
CA ARG A 270 -30.53 7.75 -17.44
C ARG A 270 -29.20 7.17 -17.88
N LEU A 271 -29.20 6.00 -18.53
CA LEU A 271 -27.97 5.35 -19.00
C LEU A 271 -27.21 6.25 -19.97
N ILE A 272 -27.92 6.88 -20.92
CA ILE A 272 -27.33 7.77 -21.91
C ILE A 272 -26.88 9.08 -21.25
N ILE A 273 -27.79 9.77 -20.56
CA ILE A 273 -27.53 11.13 -20.06
C ILE A 273 -26.54 11.16 -18.89
N LEU A 274 -26.55 10.13 -18.03
CA LEU A 274 -25.75 10.09 -16.81
C LEU A 274 -24.76 8.93 -16.81
N GLY A 275 -25.20 7.71 -17.10
CA GLY A 275 -24.38 6.51 -16.93
C GLY A 275 -23.09 6.51 -17.74
N ILE A 276 -23.17 6.84 -19.05
CA ILE A 276 -21.99 6.94 -19.92
C ILE A 276 -21.04 8.07 -19.48
N PRO A 277 -21.47 9.34 -19.32
CA PRO A 277 -20.56 10.41 -18.91
C PRO A 277 -19.95 10.22 -17.52
N GLU A 278 -20.71 9.68 -16.54
CA GLU A 278 -20.17 9.34 -15.21
C GLU A 278 -19.05 8.28 -15.32
N SER A 279 -19.18 7.34 -16.26
CA SER A 279 -18.16 6.30 -16.48
C SER A 279 -16.84 6.84 -17.03
N PHE A 280 -16.75 8.08 -17.52
CA PHE A 280 -15.50 8.62 -18.06
C PHE A 280 -14.51 9.04 -16.99
N GLN A 281 -14.99 9.60 -15.87
CA GLN A 281 -14.17 10.00 -14.71
C GLN A 281 -13.04 10.99 -15.03
N PHE A 282 -13.25 11.91 -15.99
CA PHE A 282 -12.29 12.99 -16.24
C PHE A 282 -12.15 13.91 -15.02
N MET A 283 -10.91 14.30 -14.70
CA MET A 283 -10.63 15.30 -13.66
C MET A 283 -11.04 16.69 -14.14
N GLY A 284 -11.59 17.52 -13.25
CA GLY A 284 -11.92 18.90 -13.57
C GLY A 284 -13.11 19.41 -12.75
N ILE A 285 -13.61 20.59 -13.14
CA ILE A 285 -14.79 21.20 -12.50
C ILE A 285 -15.99 20.26 -12.67
N LEU A 286 -16.63 19.93 -11.55
CA LEU A 286 -17.81 19.07 -11.50
C LEU A 286 -19.05 19.89 -11.84
N LEU A 287 -19.78 19.48 -12.87
CA LEU A 287 -21.12 20.02 -13.18
C LEU A 287 -22.18 19.37 -12.29
N ARG A 288 -21.94 18.11 -11.91
CA ARG A 288 -22.75 17.30 -11.02
C ARG A 288 -21.83 16.31 -10.32
N LYS A 289 -22.24 15.82 -9.15
CA LYS A 289 -21.50 14.89 -8.27
C LYS A 289 -20.36 14.09 -8.93
N ASP A 290 -20.66 13.32 -9.99
CA ASP A 290 -19.72 12.42 -10.65
C ASP A 290 -19.48 12.75 -12.16
N ILE A 291 -19.93 13.93 -12.64
CA ILE A 291 -19.79 14.37 -14.04
C ILE A 291 -19.00 15.69 -14.09
N SER A 292 -17.80 15.66 -14.64
CA SER A 292 -17.02 16.86 -14.94
C SER A 292 -17.41 17.51 -16.26
N ILE A 293 -17.03 18.77 -16.46
CA ILE A 293 -17.19 19.48 -17.73
C ILE A 293 -16.59 18.67 -18.88
N PHE A 294 -15.40 18.08 -18.68
CA PHE A 294 -14.75 17.27 -19.71
C PHE A 294 -15.53 15.98 -20.01
N SER A 295 -16.11 15.32 -19.00
CA SER A 295 -17.00 14.16 -19.23
C SER A 295 -18.21 14.55 -20.08
N ALA A 296 -18.86 15.69 -19.79
CA ALA A 296 -20.00 16.17 -20.55
C ALA A 296 -19.62 16.50 -22.01
N VAL A 297 -18.52 17.24 -22.22
CA VAL A 297 -18.04 17.59 -23.56
C VAL A 297 -17.66 16.34 -24.37
N TYR A 298 -16.93 15.40 -23.78
CA TYR A 298 -16.59 14.13 -24.42
C TYR A 298 -17.85 13.36 -24.84
N HIS A 299 -18.85 13.32 -23.95
CA HIS A 299 -20.12 12.64 -24.22
C HIS A 299 -20.92 13.31 -25.33
N ILE A 300 -21.04 14.65 -25.33
CA ILE A 300 -21.72 15.41 -26.38
C ILE A 300 -21.07 15.15 -27.75
N ILE A 301 -19.74 15.18 -27.84
CA ILE A 301 -19.02 14.88 -29.09
C ILE A 301 -19.30 13.45 -29.55
N THR A 302 -19.37 12.50 -28.62
CA THR A 302 -19.70 11.10 -28.91
C THR A 302 -21.12 10.98 -29.48
N LEU A 303 -22.11 11.63 -28.87
CA LEU A 303 -23.51 11.64 -29.34
C LEU A 303 -23.63 12.28 -30.72
N LEU A 304 -23.01 13.45 -30.93
CA LEU A 304 -22.99 14.12 -32.23
C LEU A 304 -22.35 13.25 -33.31
N SER A 305 -21.24 12.57 -32.98
CA SER A 305 -20.57 11.64 -33.90
C SER A 305 -21.47 10.46 -34.27
N PHE A 306 -22.21 9.91 -33.30
CA PHE A 306 -23.18 8.85 -33.54
C PHE A 306 -24.31 9.31 -34.46
N LEU A 307 -24.90 10.48 -34.19
CA LEU A 307 -25.95 11.08 -35.02
C LEU A 307 -25.47 11.35 -36.45
N VAL A 308 -24.22 11.77 -36.63
CA VAL A 308 -23.59 11.94 -37.95
C VAL A 308 -23.53 10.61 -38.70
N LEU A 309 -23.11 9.52 -38.06
CA LEU A 309 -23.06 8.20 -38.71
C LEU A 309 -24.44 7.72 -39.11
N VAL A 310 -25.45 7.91 -38.26
CA VAL A 310 -26.85 7.60 -38.57
C VAL A 310 -27.33 8.44 -39.77
N TYR A 311 -27.12 9.76 -39.73
CA TYR A 311 -27.54 10.68 -40.79
C TYR A 311 -26.89 10.36 -42.14
N LYS A 312 -25.56 10.15 -42.17
CA LYS A 312 -24.81 9.81 -43.39
C LYS A 312 -25.19 8.43 -43.94
N ASN A 313 -25.79 7.56 -43.14
CA ASN A 313 -26.28 6.25 -43.55
C ASN A 313 -27.83 6.17 -43.64
N LYS A 314 -28.57 7.28 -43.54
CA LYS A 314 -30.05 7.28 -43.44
C LYS A 314 -30.76 6.49 -44.54
N ALA A 315 -30.28 6.59 -45.78
CA ALA A 315 -30.86 5.87 -46.93
C ALA A 315 -30.66 4.35 -46.80
N PHE A 316 -29.44 3.94 -46.44
CA PHE A 316 -29.14 2.53 -46.17
C PHE A 316 -29.90 2.01 -44.95
N ILE A 317 -29.98 2.77 -43.86
CA ILE A 317 -30.73 2.41 -42.66
C ILE A 317 -32.21 2.21 -42.97
N LYS A 318 -32.84 3.07 -43.78
CA LYS A 318 -34.23 2.88 -44.22
C LYS A 318 -34.40 1.56 -44.99
N LYS A 319 -33.48 1.25 -45.91
CA LYS A 319 -33.46 -0.03 -46.65
C LYS A 319 -33.25 -1.21 -45.69
N PHE A 320 -32.34 -1.07 -44.73
CA PHE A 320 -32.01 -2.07 -43.73
C PHE A 320 -33.20 -2.40 -42.83
N LEU A 321 -33.93 -1.39 -42.34
CA LEU A 321 -35.12 -1.56 -41.51
C LEU A 321 -36.24 -2.30 -42.26
N LEU A 322 -36.48 -1.95 -43.53
CA LEU A 322 -37.42 -2.69 -44.38
C LEU A 322 -36.96 -4.13 -44.62
N ALA A 323 -35.65 -4.34 -44.71
CA ALA A 323 -35.05 -5.66 -44.90
C ALA A 323 -35.13 -6.56 -43.65
N LEU A 324 -35.39 -6.02 -42.45
CA LEU A 324 -35.67 -6.83 -41.26
C LEU A 324 -37.00 -7.58 -41.35
N LEU A 325 -37.95 -7.11 -42.17
CA LEU A 325 -39.21 -7.82 -42.40
C LEU A 325 -38.94 -9.13 -43.16
N PRO A 326 -39.72 -10.20 -42.92
CA PRO A 326 -39.47 -11.52 -43.50
C PRO A 326 -39.71 -11.60 -45.03
N PHE A 327 -40.06 -10.50 -45.70
CA PHE A 327 -40.34 -10.47 -47.13
C PHE A 327 -39.07 -10.54 -48.00
N LYS A 328 -39.04 -11.48 -48.95
CA LYS A 328 -37.92 -11.71 -49.89
C LYS A 328 -37.57 -10.50 -50.77
N LYS A 329 -38.55 -9.63 -51.08
CA LYS A 329 -38.37 -8.44 -51.92
C LYS A 329 -37.41 -7.38 -51.34
N PHE A 330 -37.13 -7.42 -50.04
CA PHE A 330 -36.25 -6.46 -49.37
C PHE A 330 -34.82 -7.01 -49.14
N LYS A 331 -34.28 -7.84 -50.05
CA LYS A 331 -32.92 -8.39 -49.93
C LYS A 331 -31.86 -7.28 -50.10
N ILE A 332 -30.82 -7.31 -49.27
CA ILE A 332 -29.61 -6.48 -49.43
C ILE A 332 -28.46 -7.39 -49.78
N GLU A 333 -27.70 -7.09 -50.83
CA GLU A 333 -26.51 -7.89 -51.15
C GLU A 333 -25.40 -7.66 -50.14
N PRO A 334 -24.63 -8.69 -49.73
CA PRO A 334 -23.55 -8.55 -48.75
C PRO A 334 -22.52 -7.46 -49.11
N SER A 335 -22.16 -7.33 -50.39
CA SER A 335 -21.24 -6.30 -50.91
C SER A 335 -21.77 -4.87 -50.77
N SER A 336 -23.09 -4.70 -50.69
CA SER A 336 -23.78 -3.41 -50.56
C SER A 336 -24.02 -2.98 -49.11
N VAL A 337 -23.66 -3.83 -48.13
CA VAL A 337 -23.80 -3.52 -46.71
C VAL A 337 -22.85 -2.39 -46.35
N SER A 338 -23.41 -1.32 -45.76
CA SER A 338 -22.62 -0.22 -45.23
C SER A 338 -21.65 -0.70 -44.16
N LYS A 339 -20.37 -0.34 -44.28
CA LYS A 339 -19.32 -0.77 -43.35
C LYS A 339 -19.50 -0.17 -41.94
N GLU A 340 -20.19 0.96 -41.85
CA GLU A 340 -20.50 1.63 -40.57
C GLU A 340 -21.60 0.91 -39.77
N ILE A 341 -22.37 0.02 -40.39
CA ILE A 341 -23.60 -0.50 -39.79
C ILE A 341 -23.34 -1.27 -38.49
N ILE A 342 -22.19 -1.95 -38.35
CA ILE A 342 -21.84 -2.65 -37.12
C ILE A 342 -21.63 -1.70 -35.95
N LEU A 343 -21.06 -0.51 -36.18
CA LEU A 343 -20.84 0.48 -35.13
C LEU A 343 -22.19 1.02 -34.60
N ILE A 344 -23.17 1.14 -35.48
CA ILE A 344 -24.52 1.62 -35.15
C ILE A 344 -25.30 0.51 -34.43
N ILE A 345 -25.40 -0.68 -35.03
CA ILE A 345 -26.20 -1.79 -34.51
C ILE A 345 -25.65 -2.27 -33.18
N PHE A 346 -24.34 -2.47 -33.06
CA PHE A 346 -23.75 -2.92 -31.80
C PHE A 346 -24.05 -1.95 -30.67
N THR A 347 -23.85 -0.64 -30.89
CA THR A 347 -24.13 0.40 -29.89
C THR A 347 -25.60 0.38 -29.45
N ILE A 348 -26.54 0.27 -30.38
CA ILE A 348 -27.98 0.24 -30.07
C ILE A 348 -28.34 -1.04 -29.30
N VAL A 349 -27.94 -2.21 -29.81
CA VAL A 349 -28.22 -3.50 -29.19
C VAL A 349 -27.62 -3.58 -27.79
N PHE A 350 -26.40 -3.07 -27.62
CA PHE A 350 -25.73 -3.00 -26.33
C PHE A 350 -26.54 -2.18 -25.31
N LEU A 351 -26.96 -0.97 -25.68
CA LEU A 351 -27.74 -0.09 -24.80
C LEU A 351 -29.13 -0.66 -24.49
N LEU A 352 -29.79 -1.31 -25.45
CA LEU A 352 -31.08 -1.97 -25.24
C LEU A 352 -30.97 -3.16 -24.28
N ILE A 353 -29.99 -4.05 -24.49
CA ILE A 353 -29.77 -5.21 -23.62
C ILE A 353 -29.47 -4.76 -22.19
N LEU A 354 -28.61 -3.75 -22.02
CA LEU A 354 -28.30 -3.22 -20.69
C LEU A 354 -29.54 -2.59 -20.04
N THR A 355 -30.41 -1.94 -20.83
CA THR A 355 -31.66 -1.36 -20.35
C THR A 355 -32.65 -2.41 -19.85
N VAL A 356 -32.85 -3.52 -20.58
CA VAL A 356 -33.81 -4.56 -20.17
C VAL A 356 -33.28 -5.48 -19.08
N SER A 357 -31.96 -5.55 -18.88
CA SER A 357 -31.35 -6.37 -17.83
C SER A 357 -31.73 -5.91 -16.41
N GLU A 358 -31.52 -6.75 -15.39
CA GLU A 358 -31.63 -6.34 -13.98
C GLU A 358 -30.59 -5.27 -13.57
N PHE A 359 -29.58 -5.02 -14.41
CA PHE A 359 -28.50 -4.09 -14.09
C PHE A 359 -28.98 -2.63 -14.14
N GLY A 360 -29.31 -2.04 -12.99
CA GLY A 360 -29.66 -0.62 -12.89
C GLY A 360 -28.44 0.30 -13.00
N ALA A 361 -28.58 1.46 -13.66
CA ALA A 361 -27.70 2.59 -13.36
C ALA A 361 -27.88 2.93 -11.86
N PRO A 362 -26.82 2.93 -11.04
CA PRO A 362 -26.94 2.67 -9.60
C PRO A 362 -27.88 3.64 -8.85
N ASN A 363 -28.80 3.09 -8.06
CA ASN A 363 -29.41 3.79 -6.92
C ASN A 363 -28.51 3.58 -5.69
N PHE A 364 -28.28 4.68 -4.96
CA PHE A 364 -27.24 4.88 -3.95
C PHE A 364 -27.26 3.90 -2.76
N VAL A 365 -26.10 3.32 -2.43
CA VAL A 365 -25.79 2.73 -1.12
C VAL A 365 -24.81 3.65 -0.37
N ARG A 366 -25.17 4.07 0.84
CA ARG A 366 -24.37 4.92 1.75
C ARG A 366 -23.12 4.17 2.27
N GLY A 367 -22.03 4.91 2.47
CA GLY A 367 -20.84 4.48 3.22
C GLY A 367 -19.76 3.79 2.38
N THR A 368 -18.49 4.03 2.72
CA THR A 368 -17.22 3.49 2.14
C THR A 368 -16.64 4.18 0.89
N ASN A 369 -15.30 4.19 0.83
CA ASN A 369 -14.38 5.10 0.11
C ASN A 369 -14.61 5.29 -1.41
N GLN A 370 -14.29 6.49 -1.91
CA GLN A 370 -14.63 7.01 -3.25
C GLN A 370 -13.94 6.34 -4.45
N VAL A 371 -12.69 5.86 -4.33
CA VAL A 371 -11.93 5.34 -5.49
C VAL A 371 -12.42 3.96 -5.94
N TYR A 372 -12.63 3.04 -4.98
CA TYR A 372 -13.10 1.67 -5.24
C TYR A 372 -14.51 1.59 -5.80
N LYS A 373 -15.38 2.53 -5.40
CA LYS A 373 -16.75 2.65 -5.90
C LYS A 373 -16.78 2.75 -7.42
N SER A 374 -15.93 3.62 -7.95
CA SER A 374 -15.97 4.03 -9.34
C SER A 374 -15.59 2.88 -10.31
N LEU A 375 -14.55 2.10 -10.00
CA LEU A 375 -14.04 0.97 -10.80
C LEU A 375 -15.09 -0.14 -11.00
N ASN A 376 -15.89 -0.43 -9.97
CA ASN A 376 -16.87 -1.51 -10.00
C ASN A 376 -18.21 -1.15 -10.65
N TYR A 377 -18.69 0.10 -10.54
CA TYR A 377 -20.06 0.43 -10.96
C TYR A 377 -20.24 0.45 -12.48
N TYR A 378 -19.25 0.90 -13.24
CA TYR A 378 -19.38 1.09 -14.68
C TYR A 378 -18.71 -0.03 -15.51
N ARG A 379 -18.30 -1.13 -14.87
CA ARG A 379 -17.47 -2.17 -15.51
C ARG A 379 -18.18 -2.87 -16.68
N TYR A 380 -19.51 -2.93 -16.60
CA TYR A 380 -20.35 -3.45 -17.67
C TYR A 380 -20.39 -2.55 -18.91
N LEU A 381 -19.99 -1.27 -18.83
CA LEU A 381 -19.87 -0.37 -19.97
C LEU A 381 -18.54 -0.50 -20.72
N LEU A 382 -17.52 -1.15 -20.14
CA LEU A 382 -16.19 -1.28 -20.75
C LEU A 382 -16.20 -1.87 -22.17
N PRO A 383 -17.11 -2.79 -22.55
CA PRO A 383 -17.20 -3.25 -23.94
C PRO A 383 -17.65 -2.18 -24.95
N LEU A 384 -18.32 -1.12 -24.48
CA LEU A 384 -18.84 -0.05 -25.33
C LEU A 384 -17.76 0.97 -25.71
N PHE A 385 -16.75 1.18 -24.86
CA PHE A 385 -15.74 2.24 -25.05
C PHE A 385 -15.00 2.18 -26.40
N PRO A 386 -14.50 1.01 -26.88
CA PRO A 386 -13.90 0.94 -28.20
C PRO A 386 -14.87 1.37 -29.32
N PHE A 387 -16.16 1.07 -29.19
CA PHE A 387 -17.16 1.54 -30.15
C PHE A 387 -17.37 3.05 -30.08
N LEU A 388 -17.33 3.66 -28.90
CA LEU A 388 -17.38 5.14 -28.78
C LEU A 388 -16.20 5.78 -29.51
N PHE A 389 -14.99 5.25 -29.33
CA PHE A 389 -13.79 5.75 -30.02
C PHE A 389 -13.88 5.54 -31.53
N ALA A 390 -14.36 4.38 -31.99
CA ALA A 390 -14.53 4.08 -33.40
C ALA A 390 -15.61 4.95 -34.04
N VAL A 391 -16.72 5.20 -33.35
CA VAL A 391 -17.80 6.09 -33.80
C VAL A 391 -17.27 7.51 -34.00
N ILE A 392 -16.54 8.07 -33.03
CA ILE A 392 -15.89 9.38 -33.17
C ILE A 392 -14.94 9.35 -34.38
N SER A 393 -14.04 8.37 -34.43
CA SER A 393 -12.98 8.32 -35.46
C SER A 393 -13.54 8.22 -36.89
N VAL A 394 -14.58 7.40 -37.10
CA VAL A 394 -15.20 7.20 -38.43
C VAL A 394 -16.13 8.37 -38.79
N ALA A 395 -16.87 8.93 -37.84
CA ALA A 395 -17.70 10.12 -38.08
C ALA A 395 -16.84 11.31 -38.53
N PHE A 396 -15.71 11.50 -37.84
CA PHE A 396 -14.77 12.57 -38.15
C PHE A 396 -14.17 12.36 -39.54
N ASP A 397 -13.75 11.14 -39.88
CA ASP A 397 -13.24 10.87 -41.23
C ASP A 397 -14.24 11.24 -42.34
N LYS A 398 -15.53 10.96 -42.15
CA LYS A 398 -16.58 11.30 -43.12
C LYS A 398 -16.87 12.78 -43.27
N ILE A 399 -16.78 13.57 -42.19
CA ILE A 399 -17.05 15.03 -42.25
C ILE A 399 -15.78 15.80 -42.66
N ILE A 400 -14.64 15.45 -42.07
CA ILE A 400 -13.48 16.34 -41.96
C ILE A 400 -12.40 16.02 -42.98
N PHE A 401 -12.19 14.73 -43.30
CA PHE A 401 -11.15 14.31 -44.25
C PHE A 401 -11.64 14.14 -45.68
N LYS A 402 -12.96 14.03 -45.90
CA LYS A 402 -13.54 13.80 -47.24
C LYS A 402 -13.97 15.08 -47.96
N ASP A 403 -14.46 16.11 -47.24
CA ASP A 403 -15.07 17.32 -47.85
C ASP A 403 -14.07 18.46 -48.19
N ARG A 404 -12.75 18.25 -48.03
CA ARG A 404 -11.62 19.14 -48.46
C ARG A 404 -11.66 20.64 -48.07
N LYS A 405 -12.63 21.12 -47.28
CA LYS A 405 -12.65 22.51 -46.78
C LYS A 405 -11.65 22.67 -45.63
N LYS A 406 -10.61 23.50 -45.81
CA LYS A 406 -9.52 23.74 -44.83
C LYS A 406 -10.03 24.01 -43.40
N ILE A 407 -11.11 24.79 -43.27
CA ILE A 407 -11.71 25.16 -41.96
C ILE A 407 -12.30 23.94 -41.25
N GLN A 408 -13.03 23.07 -41.96
CA GLN A 408 -13.61 21.86 -41.38
C GLN A 408 -12.51 20.89 -40.92
N THR A 409 -11.43 20.78 -41.72
CA THR A 409 -10.25 20.00 -41.36
C THR A 409 -9.59 20.52 -40.08
N PHE A 410 -9.40 21.84 -39.96
CA PHE A 410 -8.82 22.47 -38.76
C PHE A 410 -9.67 22.20 -37.51
N ILE A 411 -10.98 22.52 -37.56
CA ILE A 411 -11.91 22.29 -36.43
C ILE A 411 -11.90 20.82 -36.00
N GLY A 412 -11.95 19.91 -36.96
CA GLY A 412 -11.93 18.47 -36.70
C GLY A 412 -10.67 18.00 -35.99
N VAL A 413 -9.50 18.44 -36.45
CA VAL A 413 -8.21 18.14 -35.81
C VAL A 413 -8.17 18.76 -34.41
N SER A 414 -8.59 20.01 -34.24
CA SER A 414 -8.63 20.69 -32.93
C SER A 414 -9.49 19.92 -31.92
N VAL A 415 -10.64 19.37 -32.34
CA VAL A 415 -11.48 18.57 -31.45
C VAL A 415 -10.80 17.25 -31.06
N ILE A 416 -10.20 16.50 -31.99
CA ILE A 416 -9.49 15.27 -31.66
C ILE A 416 -8.28 15.54 -30.74
N VAL A 417 -7.51 16.59 -31.03
CA VAL A 417 -6.40 17.03 -30.18
C VAL A 417 -6.91 17.41 -28.79
N PHE A 418 -8.02 18.15 -28.70
CA PHE A 418 -8.65 18.48 -27.43
C PHE A 418 -9.06 17.22 -26.64
N LEU A 419 -9.72 16.25 -27.27
CA LEU A 419 -10.09 14.97 -26.64
C LEU A 419 -8.86 14.20 -26.14
N CYS A 420 -7.78 14.20 -26.91
CA CYS A 420 -6.52 13.58 -26.52
C CYS A 420 -5.85 14.32 -25.36
N LEU A 421 -5.89 15.65 -25.34
CA LEU A 421 -5.30 16.49 -24.28
C LEU A 421 -6.05 16.35 -22.96
N ILE A 422 -7.38 16.31 -22.95
CA ILE A 422 -8.15 16.07 -21.71
C ILE A 422 -7.94 14.66 -21.18
N GLY A 423 -7.78 13.67 -22.07
CA GLY A 423 -7.35 12.32 -21.75
C GLY A 423 -5.97 12.30 -21.11
N LEU A 424 -4.97 12.90 -21.77
CA LEU A 424 -3.62 13.00 -21.26
C LEU A 424 -3.58 13.69 -19.88
N TYR A 425 -4.18 14.87 -19.77
CA TYR A 425 -4.25 15.64 -18.52
C TYR A 425 -4.81 14.82 -17.36
N SER A 426 -5.94 14.16 -17.57
CA SER A 426 -6.59 13.40 -16.49
C SER A 426 -5.84 12.13 -16.13
N ASN A 427 -5.19 11.47 -17.09
CA ASN A 427 -4.40 10.25 -16.83
C ASN A 427 -3.02 10.55 -16.23
N LEU A 428 -2.42 11.71 -16.49
CA LEU A 428 -1.17 12.14 -15.86
C LEU A 428 -1.29 12.17 -14.33
N ALA A 429 -2.49 12.39 -13.80
CA ALA A 429 -2.74 12.33 -12.36
C ALA A 429 -2.54 10.95 -11.74
N PHE A 430 -2.53 9.87 -12.53
CA PHE A 430 -2.19 8.53 -12.06
C PHE A 430 -0.69 8.26 -12.02
N ILE A 431 0.12 9.09 -12.70
CA ILE A 431 1.57 8.90 -12.79
C ILE A 431 2.23 9.59 -11.61
N SER A 432 2.95 8.82 -10.80
CA SER A 432 3.68 9.31 -9.64
C SER A 432 5.03 8.62 -9.54
N LEU A 433 6.09 9.40 -9.70
CA LEU A 433 7.48 8.95 -9.51
C LEU A 433 7.94 9.13 -8.05
N ASN A 434 6.99 9.11 -7.12
CA ASN A 434 7.25 9.31 -5.71
C ASN A 434 7.77 8.01 -5.05
N LYS A 435 7.79 8.01 -3.72
CA LYS A 435 8.21 6.86 -2.91
C LYS A 435 7.42 5.56 -3.16
N ASN A 436 6.24 5.60 -3.80
CA ASN A 436 5.40 4.42 -4.10
C ASN A 436 5.75 3.77 -5.44
N PHE A 437 6.59 4.39 -6.28
CA PHE A 437 6.95 3.84 -7.58
C PHE A 437 7.51 2.42 -7.45
N ALA A 438 6.93 1.51 -8.23
CA ALA A 438 7.17 0.07 -8.26
C ALA A 438 6.76 -0.70 -6.98
N SER A 439 5.94 -0.13 -6.10
CA SER A 439 5.44 -0.83 -4.90
C SER A 439 4.72 -2.14 -5.25
N GLY A 440 4.05 -2.21 -6.41
CA GLY A 440 3.36 -3.42 -6.87
C GLY A 440 4.23 -4.66 -7.04
N LEU A 441 5.57 -4.54 -7.04
CA LEU A 441 6.49 -5.67 -7.08
C LEU A 441 6.52 -6.48 -5.77
N VAL A 442 6.22 -5.85 -4.64
CA VAL A 442 6.15 -6.57 -3.34
C VAL A 442 4.76 -7.13 -3.06
N HIS A 443 3.77 -6.82 -3.90
CA HIS A 443 2.42 -7.35 -3.75
C HIS A 443 2.29 -8.73 -4.41
N LYS A 444 1.66 -9.68 -3.73
CA LYS A 444 1.32 -11.01 -4.28
C LYS A 444 0.34 -10.86 -5.44
N GLY A 445 0.64 -11.50 -6.56
CA GLY A 445 -0.25 -11.60 -7.71
C GLY A 445 -1.32 -12.68 -7.56
N TYR A 446 -1.38 -13.38 -6.43
CA TYR A 446 -2.27 -14.52 -6.20
C TYR A 446 -2.98 -14.42 -4.83
N TRP A 447 -4.16 -15.05 -4.71
CA TRP A 447 -4.90 -15.13 -3.45
C TRP A 447 -5.61 -16.49 -3.30
N VAL A 448 -5.26 -17.22 -2.24
CA VAL A 448 -5.63 -18.64 -2.04
C VAL A 448 -6.96 -18.83 -1.32
N GLU A 449 -7.27 -17.96 -0.36
CA GLU A 449 -8.37 -18.15 0.60
C GLU A 449 -9.75 -18.41 -0.04
N PRO A 450 -10.17 -17.72 -1.13
CA PRO A 450 -11.46 -17.99 -1.75
C PRO A 450 -11.63 -19.42 -2.26
N TYR A 451 -10.51 -20.08 -2.63
CA TYR A 451 -10.52 -21.44 -3.16
C TYR A 451 -10.57 -22.50 -2.07
N ILE A 452 -9.97 -22.24 -0.90
CA ILE A 452 -10.09 -23.12 0.27
C ILE A 452 -11.56 -23.27 0.66
N ARG A 453 -12.29 -22.15 0.76
CA ARG A 453 -13.74 -22.15 1.03
C ARG A 453 -14.53 -22.91 -0.01
N ARG A 454 -14.22 -22.68 -1.28
CA ARG A 454 -14.89 -23.36 -2.40
C ARG A 454 -14.61 -24.86 -2.44
N PHE A 455 -13.50 -25.31 -1.87
CA PHE A 455 -13.22 -26.72 -1.68
C PHE A 455 -13.99 -27.30 -0.47
N ILE A 456 -13.97 -26.63 0.69
CA ILE A 456 -14.55 -27.17 1.93
C ILE A 456 -16.09 -27.22 1.87
N PHE A 457 -16.76 -26.12 1.55
CA PHE A 457 -18.22 -26.01 1.72
C PHE A 457 -19.07 -26.89 0.78
N PRO A 458 -18.68 -27.18 -0.47
CA PRO A 458 -19.46 -28.08 -1.33
C PRO A 458 -19.19 -29.58 -1.08
N ASN A 459 -18.05 -29.95 -0.49
CA ASN A 459 -17.69 -31.35 -0.28
C ASN A 459 -18.46 -31.95 0.91
N LYS A 460 -19.01 -33.17 0.72
CA LYS A 460 -19.68 -33.94 1.78
C LYS A 460 -18.78 -34.98 2.45
N ASP A 461 -17.63 -35.27 1.85
CA ASP A 461 -16.67 -36.23 2.34
C ASP A 461 -15.68 -35.56 3.31
N PHE A 462 -15.87 -35.78 4.60
CA PHE A 462 -15.01 -35.21 5.65
C PHE A 462 -13.59 -35.78 5.64
N ASP A 463 -13.40 -37.04 5.23
CA ASP A 463 -12.07 -37.65 5.14
C ASP A 463 -11.24 -36.97 4.05
N LYS A 464 -11.88 -36.71 2.90
CA LYS A 464 -11.25 -35.98 1.81
C LYS A 464 -10.90 -34.54 2.19
N ILE A 465 -11.76 -33.86 2.96
CA ILE A 465 -11.48 -32.49 3.43
C ILE A 465 -10.30 -32.49 4.41
N ALA A 466 -10.31 -33.38 5.41
CA ALA A 466 -9.25 -33.48 6.40
C ALA A 466 -7.89 -33.81 5.76
N ALA A 467 -7.86 -34.79 4.86
CA ALA A 467 -6.64 -35.16 4.13
C ALA A 467 -6.09 -34.00 3.29
N LYS A 468 -6.97 -33.18 2.70
CA LYS A 468 -6.53 -32.01 1.94
C LYS A 468 -6.04 -30.88 2.85
N LEU A 469 -6.71 -30.63 3.97
CA LEU A 469 -6.35 -29.60 4.95
C LEU A 469 -4.95 -29.84 5.52
N ASN A 470 -4.64 -31.08 5.90
CA ASN A 470 -3.33 -31.45 6.44
C ASN A 470 -2.19 -31.25 5.42
N ASN A 471 -2.52 -31.26 4.11
CA ASN A 471 -1.57 -31.02 3.02
C ASN A 471 -1.47 -29.54 2.57
N PHE A 472 -2.26 -28.61 3.13
CA PHE A 472 -2.09 -27.19 2.82
C PHE A 472 -0.81 -26.64 3.45
N LYS A 473 -0.26 -25.56 2.88
CA LYS A 473 0.84 -24.82 3.51
C LYS A 473 0.43 -24.32 4.90
N GLU A 474 1.37 -24.31 5.83
CA GLU A 474 1.16 -23.91 7.24
C GLU A 474 0.46 -22.55 7.40
N GLU A 475 0.67 -21.62 6.47
CA GLU A 475 0.02 -20.31 6.49
C GLU A 475 -1.49 -20.34 6.21
N TYR A 476 -2.02 -21.42 5.63
CA TYR A 476 -3.44 -21.57 5.24
C TYR A 476 -4.21 -22.55 6.11
N LYS A 477 -3.51 -23.44 6.83
CA LYS A 477 -4.13 -24.43 7.73
C LYS A 477 -5.08 -23.82 8.77
N PRO A 478 -4.75 -22.69 9.44
CA PRO A 478 -5.66 -22.09 10.42
C PRO A 478 -7.04 -21.73 9.85
N LEU A 479 -7.07 -21.01 8.73
CA LEU A 479 -8.32 -20.60 8.07
C LEU A 479 -9.10 -21.83 7.57
N GLY A 480 -8.40 -22.78 6.94
CA GLY A 480 -9.02 -24.00 6.45
C GLY A 480 -9.63 -24.85 7.57
N ALA A 481 -8.97 -24.93 8.72
CA ALA A 481 -9.48 -25.63 9.90
C ALA A 481 -10.72 -24.95 10.48
N GLU A 482 -10.71 -23.62 10.60
CA GLU A 482 -11.89 -22.85 11.06
C GLU A 482 -13.09 -23.06 10.13
N ASP A 483 -12.92 -22.89 8.81
CA ASP A 483 -13.98 -23.07 7.82
C ASP A 483 -14.50 -24.53 7.81
N PHE A 484 -13.62 -25.51 8.04
CA PHE A 484 -14.00 -26.92 8.15
C PHE A 484 -14.81 -27.21 9.42
N GLY A 485 -14.49 -26.56 10.54
CA GLY A 485 -15.28 -26.61 11.78
C GLY A 485 -16.71 -26.11 11.56
N ILE A 486 -16.85 -24.92 10.95
CA ILE A 486 -18.15 -24.34 10.57
C ILE A 486 -18.93 -25.32 9.68
N LYS A 487 -18.29 -25.83 8.62
CA LYS A 487 -18.90 -26.76 7.67
C LYS A 487 -19.38 -28.05 8.35
N THR A 488 -18.59 -28.61 9.25
CA THR A 488 -18.94 -29.86 9.95
C THR A 488 -20.23 -29.68 10.75
N VAL A 489 -20.35 -28.57 11.49
CA VAL A 489 -21.56 -28.26 12.28
C VAL A 489 -22.81 -28.11 11.41
N LEU A 490 -22.68 -27.42 10.27
CA LEU A 490 -23.78 -27.25 9.31
C LEU A 490 -24.30 -28.60 8.77
N ASP A 491 -23.40 -29.51 8.41
CA ASP A 491 -23.76 -30.80 7.84
C ASP A 491 -24.36 -31.78 8.87
N VAL A 492 -23.93 -31.70 10.13
CA VAL A 492 -24.46 -32.54 11.22
C VAL A 492 -25.67 -31.90 11.93
N ASN A 493 -26.27 -30.87 11.32
CA ASN A 493 -27.50 -30.21 11.75
C ASN A 493 -27.43 -29.65 13.19
N HIS A 494 -26.28 -29.05 13.55
CA HIS A 494 -26.01 -28.34 14.83
C HIS A 494 -26.20 -29.14 16.13
N ASN A 495 -26.61 -30.41 16.08
CA ASN A 495 -27.05 -31.18 17.25
C ASN A 495 -26.11 -32.34 17.63
N ASN A 496 -25.15 -32.71 16.78
CA ASN A 496 -24.33 -33.92 16.95
C ASN A 496 -22.85 -33.60 17.23
N ILE A 497 -22.55 -33.21 18.47
CA ILE A 497 -21.18 -32.89 18.91
C ILE A 497 -20.24 -34.10 18.87
N PHE A 498 -20.76 -35.32 19.02
CA PHE A 498 -19.94 -36.54 18.93
C PHE A 498 -19.31 -36.68 17.54
N GLN A 499 -20.09 -36.42 16.49
CA GLN A 499 -19.58 -36.44 15.13
C GLN A 499 -18.57 -35.29 14.88
N VAL A 500 -18.77 -34.11 15.48
CA VAL A 500 -17.80 -33.01 15.40
C VAL A 500 -16.45 -33.43 15.99
N ASN A 501 -16.43 -34.07 17.16
CA ASN A 501 -15.20 -34.59 17.77
C ASN A 501 -14.54 -35.68 16.91
N LYS A 502 -15.33 -36.61 16.38
CA LYS A 502 -14.82 -37.66 15.48
C LYS A 502 -14.17 -37.09 14.22
N VAL A 503 -14.67 -35.96 13.71
CA VAL A 503 -14.07 -35.26 12.57
C VAL A 503 -12.81 -34.49 13.00
N ALA A 504 -12.81 -33.84 14.17
CA ALA A 504 -11.65 -33.13 14.71
C ALA A 504 -10.42 -34.04 14.88
N GLU A 505 -10.62 -35.31 15.25
CA GLU A 505 -9.55 -36.30 15.39
C GLU A 505 -8.77 -36.56 14.09
N LYS A 506 -9.40 -36.33 12.93
CA LYS A 506 -8.79 -36.50 11.61
C LYS A 506 -7.87 -35.34 11.20
N ILE A 507 -7.87 -34.26 11.98
CA ILE A 507 -7.09 -33.04 11.73
C ILE A 507 -5.83 -33.07 12.59
N GLU A 508 -4.73 -32.53 12.07
CA GLU A 508 -3.49 -32.32 12.84
C GLU A 508 -3.74 -31.57 14.16
N LYS A 509 -3.04 -32.00 15.21
CA LYS A 509 -3.28 -31.53 16.59
C LYS A 509 -3.23 -30.00 16.71
N ASP A 510 -2.22 -29.36 16.11
CA ASP A 510 -2.01 -27.92 16.18
C ASP A 510 -3.10 -27.10 15.47
N CYS A 511 -3.84 -27.72 14.55
CA CYS A 511 -4.92 -27.10 13.79
C CYS A 511 -6.30 -27.26 14.47
N ARG A 512 -6.45 -28.22 15.39
CA ARG A 512 -7.74 -28.52 16.05
C ARG A 512 -8.32 -27.34 16.81
N LYS A 513 -7.47 -26.48 17.39
CA LYS A 513 -7.93 -25.25 18.05
C LYS A 513 -8.75 -24.34 17.14
N TYR A 514 -8.32 -24.17 15.89
CA TYR A 514 -9.04 -23.36 14.89
C TYR A 514 -10.33 -24.07 14.43
N PHE A 515 -10.29 -25.40 14.28
CA PHE A 515 -11.49 -26.20 13.99
C PHE A 515 -12.56 -26.05 15.05
N TYR A 516 -12.20 -26.20 16.34
CA TYR A 516 -13.14 -26.02 17.44
C TYR A 516 -13.64 -24.58 17.56
N TYR A 517 -12.77 -23.58 17.35
CA TYR A 517 -13.20 -22.18 17.27
C TYR A 517 -14.29 -21.97 16.20
N GLY A 518 -14.05 -22.45 14.97
CA GLY A 518 -15.01 -22.36 13.87
C GLY A 518 -16.32 -23.12 14.14
N ALA A 519 -16.23 -24.34 14.65
CA ALA A 519 -17.40 -25.14 15.02
C ALA A 519 -18.26 -24.42 16.08
N PHE A 520 -17.64 -23.93 17.16
CA PHE A 520 -18.38 -23.26 18.22
C PHE A 520 -18.88 -21.86 17.85
N ARG A 521 -18.23 -21.19 16.90
CA ARG A 521 -18.75 -19.96 16.29
C ARG A 521 -20.07 -20.23 15.56
N GLU A 522 -20.19 -21.33 14.81
CA GLU A 522 -21.44 -21.71 14.13
C GLU A 522 -22.51 -22.21 15.12
N ILE A 523 -22.15 -23.03 16.11
CA ILE A 523 -23.06 -23.48 17.17
C ILE A 523 -23.63 -22.28 17.94
N ALA A 524 -22.76 -21.36 18.37
CA ALA A 524 -23.16 -20.15 19.09
C ALA A 524 -24.05 -19.27 18.21
N SER A 525 -23.70 -19.09 16.93
CA SER A 525 -24.54 -18.41 15.95
C SER A 525 -25.94 -19.03 15.89
N PHE A 526 -26.08 -20.35 15.91
CA PHE A 526 -27.38 -20.99 15.82
C PHE A 526 -28.24 -20.87 17.09
N TYR A 527 -27.64 -20.99 18.28
CA TYR A 527 -28.37 -21.13 19.55
C TYR A 527 -28.56 -19.85 20.37
N ILE A 528 -27.65 -18.86 20.31
CA ILE A 528 -27.67 -17.67 21.20
C ILE A 528 -28.98 -16.86 21.14
N SER A 529 -29.68 -16.86 20.01
CA SER A 529 -30.91 -16.05 19.81
C SER A 529 -32.23 -16.82 20.00
N LYS A 530 -32.23 -18.03 20.57
CA LYS A 530 -33.42 -18.89 20.65
C LYS A 530 -34.12 -18.86 22.01
N ASN A 531 -33.59 -19.52 23.03
CA ASN A 531 -34.17 -19.62 24.38
C ASN A 531 -33.15 -20.16 25.42
N ARG A 532 -33.52 -20.20 26.71
CA ARG A 532 -32.65 -20.71 27.79
C ARG A 532 -32.16 -22.14 27.59
N ALA A 533 -33.05 -23.07 27.20
CA ALA A 533 -32.68 -24.46 26.92
C ALA A 533 -31.65 -24.59 25.78
N SER A 534 -31.65 -23.64 24.83
CA SER A 534 -30.64 -23.57 23.77
C SER A 534 -29.26 -23.15 24.29
N LEU A 535 -29.19 -22.34 25.35
CA LEU A 535 -27.93 -21.91 25.96
C LEU A 535 -27.31 -23.04 26.79
N GLU A 536 -28.10 -23.74 27.60
CA GLU A 536 -27.66 -24.93 28.35
C GLU A 536 -27.09 -26.02 27.41
N LYS A 537 -27.66 -26.13 26.21
CA LYS A 537 -27.16 -27.05 25.17
C LYS A 537 -25.76 -26.70 24.66
N ILE A 538 -25.42 -25.41 24.55
CA ILE A 538 -24.06 -24.97 24.17
C ILE A 538 -23.05 -25.47 25.20
N PHE A 539 -23.30 -25.24 26.49
CA PHE A 539 -22.40 -25.66 27.57
C PHE A 539 -22.30 -27.19 27.68
N SER A 540 -23.40 -27.91 27.47
CA SER A 540 -23.39 -29.38 27.36
C SER A 540 -22.48 -29.87 26.23
N PHE A 541 -22.42 -29.15 25.10
CA PHE A 541 -21.50 -29.45 24.01
C PHE A 541 -20.06 -29.11 24.35
N ILE A 542 -19.78 -27.97 24.97
CA ILE A 542 -18.42 -27.60 25.42
C ILE A 542 -17.86 -28.64 26.39
N ASN A 543 -18.68 -29.18 27.29
CA ASN A 543 -18.26 -30.21 28.24
C ASN A 543 -17.79 -31.52 27.58
N LYS A 544 -18.21 -31.77 26.34
CA LYS A 544 -17.79 -32.93 25.53
C LYS A 544 -16.57 -32.65 24.66
N VAL A 545 -16.01 -31.43 24.68
CA VAL A 545 -14.78 -31.07 23.98
C VAL A 545 -13.56 -31.39 24.88
N PRO A 546 -12.44 -31.90 24.34
CA PRO A 546 -11.22 -32.10 25.11
C PRO A 546 -10.77 -30.80 25.82
N GLN A 547 -10.27 -30.95 27.05
CA GLN A 547 -9.95 -29.82 27.93
C GLN A 547 -8.99 -28.80 27.28
N GLU A 548 -8.02 -29.26 26.49
CA GLU A 548 -7.05 -28.41 25.78
C GLU A 548 -7.67 -27.47 24.73
N TYR A 549 -8.88 -27.77 24.22
CA TYR A 549 -9.55 -26.94 23.19
C TYR A 549 -10.73 -26.11 23.72
N LYS A 550 -11.18 -26.35 24.95
CA LYS A 550 -12.27 -25.57 25.56
C LYS A 550 -12.03 -24.05 25.55
N PRO A 551 -10.82 -23.52 25.80
CA PRO A 551 -10.55 -22.08 25.71
C PRO A 551 -11.05 -21.43 24.40
N PHE A 552 -10.78 -22.06 23.26
CA PHE A 552 -11.15 -21.57 21.94
C PHE A 552 -12.67 -21.61 21.70
N CYS A 553 -13.38 -22.55 22.33
CA CYS A 553 -14.84 -22.62 22.30
C CYS A 553 -15.46 -21.42 23.03
N TYR A 554 -14.93 -21.07 24.21
CA TYR A 554 -15.39 -19.89 24.97
C TYR A 554 -15.00 -18.57 24.30
N GLU A 555 -13.85 -18.52 23.64
CA GLU A 555 -13.47 -17.38 22.80
C GLU A 555 -14.46 -17.16 21.63
N ALA A 556 -14.80 -18.23 20.89
CA ALA A 556 -15.79 -18.18 19.83
C ALA A 556 -17.17 -17.76 20.36
N LEU A 557 -17.55 -18.23 21.54
CA LEU A 557 -18.79 -17.87 22.22
C LEU A 557 -18.85 -16.37 22.56
N GLY A 558 -17.76 -15.83 23.13
CA GLY A 558 -17.62 -14.40 23.41
C GLY A 558 -17.73 -13.54 22.15
N CYS A 559 -17.12 -14.00 21.05
CA CYS A 559 -17.19 -13.33 19.76
C CYS A 559 -18.62 -13.24 19.21
N MET A 560 -19.40 -14.33 19.35
CA MET A 560 -20.78 -14.39 18.86
C MET A 560 -21.80 -13.69 19.76
N ALA A 561 -21.54 -13.59 21.06
CA ALA A 561 -22.41 -12.91 22.02
C ALA A 561 -22.73 -11.47 21.58
N ARG A 562 -21.72 -10.70 21.17
CA ARG A 562 -21.87 -9.32 20.65
C ARG A 562 -22.66 -9.26 19.32
N ILE A 563 -22.38 -10.16 18.38
CA ILE A 563 -22.97 -10.12 17.02
C ILE A 563 -24.50 -10.24 17.09
N LYS A 564 -25.02 -10.95 18.10
CA LYS A 564 -26.45 -11.19 18.29
C LYS A 564 -27.08 -10.37 19.43
N SER A 565 -26.32 -9.79 20.35
CA SER A 565 -26.83 -8.91 21.40
C SER A 565 -27.20 -7.52 20.85
N LYS A 566 -28.37 -7.39 20.22
CA LYS A 566 -29.16 -6.16 20.28
C LYS A 566 -29.93 -6.16 21.61
N PRO A 567 -30.26 -5.00 22.21
CA PRO A 567 -30.90 -4.92 23.53
C PRO A 567 -32.34 -5.45 23.45
N ARG A 568 -32.51 -6.77 23.56
CA ARG A 568 -33.77 -7.44 23.83
C ARG A 568 -33.43 -8.65 24.71
N ASN A 569 -33.75 -8.52 26.01
CA ASN A 569 -33.51 -9.44 27.14
C ASN A 569 -32.13 -9.41 27.83
N THR A 570 -31.99 -8.51 28.81
CA THR A 570 -30.91 -8.49 29.83
C THR A 570 -30.87 -9.79 30.65
N GLU A 571 -32.03 -10.37 30.96
CA GLU A 571 -32.15 -11.58 31.78
C GLU A 571 -31.48 -12.83 31.17
N LEU A 572 -31.55 -12.99 29.84
CA LEU A 572 -30.87 -14.10 29.14
C LEU A 572 -29.35 -13.92 29.14
N SER A 573 -28.85 -12.69 29.15
CA SER A 573 -27.42 -12.38 29.20
C SER A 573 -26.84 -12.70 30.58
N ASP A 574 -27.57 -12.38 31.65
CA ASP A 574 -27.12 -12.63 33.02
C ASP A 574 -27.10 -14.13 33.35
N ILE A 575 -28.11 -14.88 32.89
CA ILE A 575 -28.13 -16.35 33.02
C ILE A 575 -27.01 -16.98 32.20
N PHE A 576 -26.75 -16.46 31.00
CA PHE A 576 -25.69 -16.95 30.13
C PHE A 576 -24.29 -16.77 30.74
N LEU A 577 -24.00 -15.59 31.30
CA LEU A 577 -22.71 -15.30 31.94
C LEU A 577 -22.50 -16.09 33.25
N LYS A 578 -23.57 -16.41 33.99
CA LYS A 578 -23.52 -17.24 35.21
C LYS A 578 -23.15 -18.71 34.95
N ASN A 579 -23.37 -19.22 33.74
CA ASN A 579 -23.07 -20.61 33.37
C ASN A 579 -21.66 -20.80 32.78
N ILE A 580 -20.87 -19.73 32.66
CA ILE A 580 -19.47 -19.82 32.26
C ILE A 580 -18.63 -20.07 33.50
N ASP A 581 -17.90 -21.19 33.54
CA ASP A 581 -16.94 -21.47 34.62
C ASP A 581 -15.93 -20.32 34.75
N ASP A 582 -15.55 -19.99 35.98
CA ASP A 582 -14.68 -18.85 36.27
C ASP A 582 -13.33 -18.95 35.54
N ASP A 583 -12.78 -20.16 35.41
CA ASP A 583 -11.55 -20.44 34.68
C ASP A 583 -11.61 -20.06 33.19
N PHE A 584 -12.82 -20.04 32.60
CA PHE A 584 -13.03 -19.76 31.18
C PHE A 584 -13.62 -18.37 30.87
N LYS A 585 -14.03 -17.61 31.88
CA LYS A 585 -14.51 -16.22 31.70
C LYS A 585 -13.49 -15.33 31.01
N THR A 586 -12.20 -15.54 31.27
CA THR A 586 -11.11 -14.78 30.66
C THR A 586 -11.09 -14.92 29.12
N TYR A 587 -11.23 -16.13 28.60
CA TYR A 587 -11.30 -16.41 27.16
C TYR A 587 -12.61 -15.88 26.54
N PHE A 588 -13.72 -15.97 27.27
CA PHE A 588 -14.99 -15.37 26.82
C PHE A 588 -14.86 -13.85 26.62
N TYR A 589 -14.34 -13.12 27.62
CA TYR A 589 -14.20 -11.67 27.51
C TYR A 589 -13.14 -11.27 26.48
N PHE A 590 -12.09 -12.08 26.29
CA PHE A 590 -11.16 -11.91 25.18
C PHE A 590 -11.88 -12.00 23.83
N GLY A 591 -12.65 -13.06 23.59
CA GLY A 591 -13.45 -13.21 22.36
C GLY A 591 -14.48 -12.10 22.17
N PHE A 592 -15.12 -11.64 23.25
CA PHE A 592 -16.02 -10.50 23.23
C PHE A 592 -15.29 -9.24 22.78
N GLY A 593 -14.14 -8.93 23.38
CA GLY A 593 -13.28 -7.82 23.00
C GLY A 593 -12.83 -7.87 21.54
N TYR A 594 -12.41 -9.05 21.07
CA TYR A 594 -12.04 -9.29 19.67
C TYR A 594 -13.17 -8.90 18.71
N SER A 595 -14.40 -9.33 19.01
CA SER A 595 -15.56 -8.98 18.19
C SER A 595 -15.88 -7.47 18.19
N LEU A 596 -15.36 -6.69 19.16
CA LEU A 596 -15.60 -5.25 19.22
C LEU A 596 -14.98 -4.49 18.04
N VAL A 597 -13.94 -5.05 17.45
CA VAL A 597 -13.22 -4.52 16.28
C VAL A 597 -13.97 -4.87 15.00
N SER A 598 -14.20 -3.88 14.15
CA SER A 598 -14.76 -4.08 12.81
C SER A 598 -13.65 -3.99 11.78
N LEU A 599 -13.38 -5.11 11.10
CA LEU A 599 -12.45 -5.18 9.98
C LEU A 599 -13.20 -5.13 8.65
N ASN A 600 -12.58 -4.53 7.64
CA ASN A 600 -13.00 -4.64 6.25
C ASN A 600 -12.67 -6.06 5.76
N PRO A 601 -13.65 -6.84 5.25
CA PRO A 601 -13.44 -8.24 4.90
C PRO A 601 -12.48 -8.47 3.71
N PHE A 602 -12.18 -7.44 2.92
CA PHE A 602 -11.32 -7.56 1.73
C PHE A 602 -9.89 -7.05 1.96
N TYR A 603 -9.74 -6.02 2.78
CA TYR A 603 -8.44 -5.35 2.98
C TYR A 603 -7.90 -5.48 4.39
N TYR A 604 -8.65 -6.13 5.29
CA TYR A 604 -8.35 -6.25 6.72
C TYR A 604 -8.14 -4.89 7.40
N GLN A 605 -8.68 -3.79 6.85
CA GLN A 605 -8.55 -2.47 7.46
C GLN A 605 -9.60 -2.26 8.56
N ILE A 606 -9.20 -1.63 9.67
CA ILE A 606 -10.09 -1.34 10.78
C ILE A 606 -11.05 -0.21 10.40
N ASN A 607 -12.35 -0.51 10.42
CA ASN A 607 -13.44 0.43 10.20
C ASN A 607 -13.95 1.07 11.49
N GLY A 608 -13.72 0.43 12.65
CA GLY A 608 -14.11 0.99 13.95
C GLY A 608 -13.96 0.03 15.11
N VAL A 609 -13.94 0.58 16.33
CA VAL A 609 -13.98 -0.15 17.60
C VAL A 609 -15.16 0.36 18.41
N LYS A 610 -16.11 -0.51 18.75
CA LYS A 610 -17.33 -0.12 19.48
C LYS A 610 -17.10 -0.12 20.99
N LYS A 611 -16.57 0.99 21.52
CA LYS A 611 -16.14 1.10 22.92
C LYS A 611 -17.31 1.20 23.90
N GLU A 612 -18.50 1.56 23.43
CA GLU A 612 -19.68 1.74 24.27
C GLU A 612 -20.05 0.48 25.08
N TYR A 613 -19.78 -0.72 24.53
CA TYR A 613 -20.09 -2.01 25.16
C TYR A 613 -19.11 -2.44 26.25
N ILE A 614 -18.00 -1.72 26.45
CA ILE A 614 -16.97 -2.10 27.43
C ILE A 614 -17.41 -1.71 28.85
N LYS A 615 -18.23 -0.66 28.99
CA LYS A 615 -18.66 -0.12 30.28
C LYS A 615 -19.44 -1.13 31.12
N ASP A 616 -20.16 -2.04 30.45
CA ASP A 616 -20.99 -3.06 31.05
C ASP A 616 -20.19 -4.31 31.50
N ILE A 617 -18.87 -4.32 31.27
CA ILE A 617 -17.99 -5.42 31.66
C ILE A 617 -17.43 -5.17 33.07
N PRO A 618 -17.45 -6.18 33.97
CA PRO A 618 -16.81 -6.11 35.28
C PRO A 618 -15.34 -5.73 35.20
N LEU A 619 -14.87 -4.89 36.12
CA LEU A 619 -13.55 -4.24 36.06
C LEU A 619 -12.40 -5.26 35.98
N GLU A 620 -12.51 -6.35 36.74
CA GLU A 620 -11.56 -7.47 36.80
C GLU A 620 -11.38 -8.20 35.46
N HIS A 621 -12.39 -8.13 34.58
CA HIS A 621 -12.41 -8.80 33.29
C HIS A 621 -12.11 -7.86 32.11
N ARG A 622 -12.18 -6.53 32.30
CA ARG A 622 -11.90 -5.55 31.24
C ARG A 622 -10.53 -5.74 30.61
N LYS A 623 -9.51 -6.08 31.39
CA LYS A 623 -8.15 -6.33 30.86
C LYS A 623 -8.14 -7.40 29.76
N TYR A 624 -8.90 -8.48 29.89
CA TYR A 624 -8.99 -9.53 28.85
C TYR A 624 -9.78 -9.07 27.63
N CYS A 625 -10.84 -8.28 27.83
CA CYS A 625 -11.56 -7.63 26.74
C CYS A 625 -10.66 -6.69 25.93
N TYR A 626 -9.86 -5.85 26.60
CA TYR A 626 -8.89 -4.99 25.92
C TYR A 626 -7.78 -5.78 25.22
N GLU A 627 -7.34 -6.91 25.78
CA GLU A 627 -6.44 -7.84 25.10
C GLU A 627 -7.07 -8.37 23.81
N GLY A 628 -8.34 -8.80 23.84
CA GLY A 628 -9.09 -9.17 22.65
C GLY A 628 -9.23 -8.06 21.61
N ILE A 629 -9.52 -6.81 22.04
CA ILE A 629 -9.54 -5.63 21.15
C ILE A 629 -8.17 -5.44 20.51
N GLY A 630 -7.10 -5.56 21.30
CA GLY A 630 -5.71 -5.52 20.84
C GLY A 630 -5.42 -6.54 19.75
N LYS A 631 -5.82 -7.80 19.96
CA LYS A 631 -5.69 -8.88 18.97
C LYS A 631 -6.47 -8.56 17.70
N GLY A 632 -7.73 -8.14 17.81
CA GLY A 632 -8.55 -7.76 16.65
C GLY A 632 -7.99 -6.56 15.88
N ILE A 633 -7.38 -5.60 16.56
CA ILE A 633 -6.64 -4.50 15.92
C ILE A 633 -5.37 -5.04 15.25
N GLY A 634 -4.63 -5.96 15.88
CA GLY A 634 -3.42 -6.56 15.31
C GLY A 634 -3.70 -7.40 14.07
N ASP A 635 -4.81 -8.14 14.04
CA ASP A 635 -5.24 -8.95 12.89
C ASP A 635 -5.54 -8.12 11.65
N SER A 636 -5.69 -6.79 11.78
CA SER A 636 -5.72 -5.91 10.61
C SER A 636 -4.44 -5.96 9.76
N LEU A 637 -3.31 -6.33 10.37
CA LEU A 637 -2.04 -6.54 9.70
C LEU A 637 -1.97 -7.89 8.96
N ASN A 638 -2.94 -8.78 9.13
CA ASN A 638 -3.08 -9.97 8.27
C ASN A 638 -3.24 -9.56 6.80
N GLY A 639 -3.75 -8.36 6.52
CA GLY A 639 -3.73 -7.76 5.19
C GLY A 639 -2.32 -7.65 4.60
N VAL A 640 -1.28 -7.47 5.41
CA VAL A 640 0.12 -7.46 4.94
C VAL A 640 0.52 -8.86 4.47
N ARG A 641 0.25 -9.90 5.27
CA ARG A 641 0.54 -11.30 4.90
C ARG A 641 -0.18 -11.73 3.62
N LEU A 642 -1.42 -11.29 3.44
CA LEU A 642 -2.24 -11.63 2.28
C LEU A 642 -1.86 -10.85 1.03
N ASN A 643 -1.47 -9.58 1.20
CA ASN A 643 -1.21 -8.70 0.07
C ASN A 643 0.26 -8.67 -0.33
N LEU A 644 1.20 -8.90 0.60
CA LEU A 644 2.64 -8.81 0.37
C LEU A 644 3.31 -10.18 0.51
N PHE A 645 4.46 -10.33 -0.14
CA PHE A 645 5.36 -11.46 0.07
C PHE A 645 5.91 -11.47 1.49
N GLN A 646 6.31 -12.63 2.00
CA GLN A 646 7.03 -12.68 3.27
C GLN A 646 8.36 -11.94 3.12
N LEU A 647 8.82 -11.28 4.19
CA LEU A 647 10.01 -10.43 4.14
C LEU A 647 11.25 -11.18 3.61
N GLU A 648 11.36 -12.47 3.90
CA GLU A 648 12.43 -13.35 3.44
C GLU A 648 12.40 -13.63 1.93
N GLU A 649 11.20 -13.68 1.33
CA GLU A 649 10.97 -13.91 -0.09
C GLU A 649 11.26 -12.66 -0.94
N ILE A 650 11.36 -11.48 -0.30
CA ILE A 650 11.50 -10.19 -0.98
C ILE A 650 12.96 -9.90 -1.28
N ASN A 651 13.26 -9.61 -2.56
CA ASN A 651 14.56 -9.10 -3.00
C ASN A 651 15.02 -7.94 -2.08
N PRO A 652 16.25 -7.96 -1.55
CA PRO A 652 16.74 -6.93 -0.63
C PRO A 652 16.44 -5.50 -1.10
N LYS A 653 16.64 -5.20 -2.39
CA LYS A 653 16.41 -3.86 -2.97
C LYS A 653 14.95 -3.38 -2.86
N LEU A 654 14.01 -4.29 -2.64
CA LEU A 654 12.58 -4.02 -2.53
C LEU A 654 12.05 -3.99 -1.08
N ARG A 655 12.84 -4.40 -0.07
CA ARG A 655 12.40 -4.48 1.34
C ARG A 655 11.92 -3.14 1.91
N LYS A 656 12.50 -2.02 1.45
CA LYS A 656 12.02 -0.67 1.81
C LYS A 656 10.53 -0.44 1.48
N TYR A 657 10.03 -1.05 0.41
CA TYR A 657 8.62 -0.93 0.02
C TYR A 657 7.73 -1.78 0.92
N TYR A 658 8.21 -2.97 1.31
CA TYR A 658 7.54 -3.83 2.28
C TYR A 658 7.34 -3.11 3.62
N PHE A 659 8.41 -2.62 4.24
CA PHE A 659 8.33 -1.94 5.53
C PHE A 659 7.47 -0.69 5.49
N LYS A 660 7.50 0.04 4.38
CA LYS A 660 6.66 1.21 4.19
C LYS A 660 5.18 0.88 4.01
N GLU A 661 4.86 -0.22 3.32
CA GLU A 661 3.49 -0.70 3.25
C GLU A 661 3.03 -1.21 4.62
N LEU A 662 3.88 -1.99 5.31
CA LEU A 662 3.66 -2.41 6.69
C LEU A 662 3.35 -1.23 7.62
N ASP A 663 4.12 -0.13 7.52
CA ASP A 663 3.87 1.09 8.28
C ASP A 663 2.49 1.68 8.00
N ASN A 664 2.04 1.69 6.74
CA ASN A 664 0.73 2.22 6.38
C ASN A 664 -0.44 1.38 6.98
N TYR A 665 -0.25 0.07 7.13
CA TYR A 665 -1.19 -0.77 7.88
C TYR A 665 -1.09 -0.49 9.39
N ALA A 666 0.13 -0.43 9.93
CA ALA A 666 0.38 -0.26 11.36
C ALA A 666 -0.07 1.12 11.88
N ASP A 667 0.08 2.19 11.10
CA ASP A 667 -0.35 3.55 11.44
C ASP A 667 -1.84 3.59 11.83
N LYS A 668 -2.67 2.88 11.07
CA LYS A 668 -4.11 2.79 11.33
C LYS A 668 -4.38 2.03 12.62
N SER A 669 -3.66 0.94 12.86
CA SER A 669 -3.77 0.15 14.09
C SER A 669 -3.39 0.99 15.31
N PHE A 670 -2.25 1.68 15.27
CA PHE A 670 -1.79 2.55 16.35
C PHE A 670 -2.73 3.72 16.62
N TYR A 671 -3.34 4.30 15.58
CA TYR A 671 -4.38 5.31 15.74
C TYR A 671 -5.54 4.79 16.60
N TRP A 672 -6.07 3.59 16.31
CA TRP A 672 -7.15 2.99 17.09
C TRP A 672 -6.73 2.64 18.52
N MET A 673 -5.51 2.12 18.70
CA MET A 673 -4.92 1.81 20.00
C MET A 673 -4.78 3.04 20.89
N SER A 674 -4.31 4.16 20.33
CA SER A 674 -4.13 5.41 21.06
C SER A 674 -5.46 5.97 21.62
N GLY A 675 -6.59 5.64 20.99
CA GLY A 675 -7.91 6.06 21.45
C GLY A 675 -8.48 5.22 22.59
N LEU A 676 -7.84 4.13 23.03
CA LEU A 676 -8.31 3.26 24.11
C LEU A 676 -8.06 3.88 25.50
N GLU A 677 -8.76 3.40 26.53
CA GLU A 677 -8.57 3.84 27.93
C GLU A 677 -7.15 3.55 28.40
N LYS A 678 -6.47 4.57 28.95
CA LYS A 678 -5.03 4.51 29.25
C LYS A 678 -4.65 3.34 30.17
N GLU A 679 -5.47 3.07 31.17
CA GLU A 679 -5.27 2.00 32.17
C GLU A 679 -5.16 0.60 31.52
N PHE A 680 -5.94 0.33 30.47
CA PHE A 680 -6.01 -0.98 29.83
C PHE A 680 -5.21 -1.07 28.51
N ARG A 681 -4.51 -0.01 28.10
CA ARG A 681 -3.70 -0.02 26.88
C ARG A 681 -2.60 -1.08 26.91
N GLY A 682 -2.01 -1.37 28.08
CA GLY A 682 -1.05 -2.45 28.24
C GLY A 682 -1.62 -3.78 27.74
N SER A 683 -2.81 -4.16 28.21
CA SER A 683 -3.52 -5.36 27.73
C SER A 683 -3.80 -5.32 26.23
N ALA A 684 -4.22 -4.16 25.69
CA ALA A 684 -4.40 -4.03 24.25
C ALA A 684 -3.08 -4.25 23.48
N TYR A 685 -1.95 -3.70 23.93
CA TYR A 685 -0.66 -3.91 23.27
C TYR A 685 -0.17 -5.35 23.39
N LYS A 686 -0.53 -6.05 24.47
CA LYS A 686 -0.32 -7.50 24.61
C LYS A 686 -1.09 -8.29 23.56
N GLY A 687 -2.39 -8.04 23.40
CA GLY A 687 -3.19 -8.69 22.36
C GLY A 687 -2.69 -8.34 20.95
N PHE A 688 -2.28 -7.09 20.72
CA PHE A 688 -1.66 -6.67 19.46
C PHE A 688 -0.39 -7.46 19.18
N GLY A 689 0.48 -7.63 20.18
CA GLY A 689 1.70 -8.45 20.06
C GLY A 689 1.42 -9.91 19.75
N GLU A 690 0.40 -10.50 20.37
CA GLU A 690 -0.04 -11.87 20.05
C GLU A 690 -0.43 -12.01 18.58
N ALA A 691 -1.24 -11.09 18.06
CA ALA A 691 -1.62 -11.06 16.65
C ALA A 691 -0.39 -10.89 15.73
N ILE A 692 0.56 -10.01 16.05
CA ILE A 692 1.79 -9.87 15.24
C ILE A 692 2.57 -11.20 15.20
N GLY A 693 2.66 -11.88 16.34
CA GLY A 693 3.32 -13.17 16.45
C GLY A 693 2.70 -14.22 15.53
N GLU A 694 1.37 -14.32 15.60
CA GLU A 694 0.59 -15.26 14.79
C GLU A 694 0.64 -14.93 13.28
N VAL A 695 0.55 -13.64 12.91
CA VAL A 695 0.48 -13.19 11.51
C VAL A 695 1.82 -13.32 10.79
N PHE A 696 2.91 -12.87 11.41
CA PHE A 696 4.19 -12.73 10.72
C PHE A 696 5.18 -13.86 11.01
N LYS A 697 5.09 -14.49 12.19
CA LYS A 697 6.07 -15.51 12.65
C LYS A 697 7.53 -15.06 12.44
N SER A 698 7.79 -13.75 12.49
CA SER A 698 9.07 -13.12 12.17
C SER A 698 9.51 -12.19 13.30
N SER A 699 10.62 -12.55 13.95
CA SER A 699 11.23 -11.72 15.01
C SER A 699 11.67 -10.35 14.47
N THR A 700 12.15 -10.28 13.22
CA THR A 700 12.51 -9.02 12.56
C THR A 700 11.33 -8.05 12.46
N ILE A 701 10.13 -8.55 12.12
CA ILE A 701 8.93 -7.70 12.00
C ILE A 701 8.40 -7.32 13.38
N GLY A 702 8.40 -8.25 14.33
CA GLY A 702 8.05 -7.96 15.73
C GLY A 702 8.95 -6.88 16.33
N ASP A 703 10.27 -6.99 16.13
CA ASP A 703 11.25 -5.99 16.53
C ASP A 703 11.00 -4.64 15.85
N TYR A 704 10.75 -4.62 14.54
CA TYR A 704 10.49 -3.40 13.79
C TYR A 704 9.28 -2.64 14.36
N LEU A 705 8.18 -3.35 14.63
CA LEU A 705 6.97 -2.75 15.19
C LEU A 705 7.14 -2.34 16.66
N SER A 706 8.00 -3.03 17.44
CA SER A 706 8.31 -2.66 18.83
C SER A 706 8.85 -1.23 18.97
N ASN A 707 9.56 -0.75 17.95
CA ASN A 707 10.12 0.61 17.93
C ASN A 707 9.08 1.71 17.84
N ARG A 708 7.83 1.35 17.56
CA ARG A 708 6.70 2.27 17.44
C ARG A 708 5.77 2.21 18.65
N ILE A 709 6.05 1.31 19.59
CA ILE A 709 5.25 1.10 20.80
C ILE A 709 5.80 2.00 21.91
N PRO A 710 4.95 2.76 22.61
CA PRO A 710 5.39 3.55 23.75
C PRO A 710 6.07 2.67 24.80
N GLY A 711 7.19 3.14 25.38
CA GLY A 711 8.01 2.34 26.29
C GLY A 711 7.25 1.73 27.46
N GLU A 712 6.24 2.42 28.00
CA GLU A 712 5.37 1.91 29.09
C GLU A 712 4.54 0.66 28.71
N TYR A 713 4.38 0.37 27.42
CA TYR A 713 3.61 -0.78 26.91
C TYR A 713 4.47 -1.84 26.22
N GLU A 714 5.78 -1.62 26.10
CA GLU A 714 6.68 -2.51 25.36
C GLU A 714 6.75 -3.92 25.98
N ALA A 715 6.81 -4.03 27.31
CA ALA A 715 6.82 -5.31 28.00
C ALA A 715 5.56 -6.14 27.73
N PHE A 716 4.39 -5.49 27.72
CA PHE A 716 3.11 -6.13 27.38
C PHE A 716 3.11 -6.65 25.94
N TYR A 717 3.61 -5.86 25.01
CA TYR A 717 3.74 -6.28 23.60
C TYR A 717 4.64 -7.50 23.43
N PHE A 718 5.79 -7.55 24.08
CA PHE A 718 6.68 -8.71 24.04
C PHE A 718 6.07 -9.95 24.69
N GLU A 719 5.30 -9.78 25.78
CA GLU A 719 4.51 -10.87 26.36
C GLU A 719 3.51 -11.42 25.33
N GLY A 720 2.86 -10.54 24.58
CA GLY A 720 2.00 -10.88 23.45
C GLY A 720 2.74 -11.66 22.36
N LEU A 721 3.87 -11.15 21.88
CA LEU A 721 4.67 -11.83 20.85
C LEU A 721 5.09 -13.25 21.27
N LYS A 722 5.45 -13.43 22.54
CA LYS A 722 5.75 -14.76 23.10
C LYS A 722 4.55 -15.69 23.03
N LYS A 723 3.34 -15.20 23.33
CA LYS A 723 2.10 -15.99 23.14
C LYS A 723 1.86 -16.34 21.68
N GLY A 724 2.20 -15.44 20.76
CA GLY A 724 2.17 -15.67 19.31
C GLY A 724 3.37 -16.49 18.78
N ASN A 725 4.07 -17.25 19.64
CA ASN A 725 5.22 -18.11 19.30
C ASN A 725 6.44 -17.39 18.71
N ILE A 726 6.60 -16.09 18.95
CA ILE A 726 7.84 -15.36 18.64
C ILE A 726 8.60 -15.09 19.94
N LEU A 727 9.75 -15.75 20.09
CA LEU A 727 10.71 -15.42 21.12
C LEU A 727 11.67 -14.38 20.56
N ILE A 728 11.52 -13.13 21.02
CA ILE A 728 12.55 -12.13 20.83
C ILE A 728 13.58 -12.37 21.94
N GLN A 729 14.82 -12.67 21.56
CA GLN A 729 15.92 -12.69 22.53
C GLN A 729 15.94 -11.33 23.22
N ASN A 730 15.98 -11.34 24.55
CA ASN A 730 16.08 -10.12 25.34
C ASN A 730 17.21 -9.30 24.75
N LYS A 731 16.89 -8.13 24.18
CA LYS A 731 17.88 -7.31 23.46
C LYS A 731 19.00 -7.05 24.45
N GLU A 732 20.23 -7.46 24.13
CA GLU A 732 21.39 -6.81 24.73
C GLU A 732 21.29 -5.35 24.29
N LYS A 733 20.82 -4.50 25.19
CA LYS A 733 20.66 -3.08 24.92
C LYS A 733 22.06 -2.53 24.65
N ARG A 734 22.21 -1.88 23.50
CA ARG A 734 23.44 -1.19 23.11
C ARG A 734 23.12 0.28 22.96
N ILE A 735 23.50 1.04 23.97
CA ILE A 735 23.14 2.45 24.12
C ILE A 735 24.20 3.31 23.44
N LEU A 736 23.79 4.14 22.49
CA LEU A 736 24.65 5.15 21.88
C LEU A 736 24.11 6.53 22.22
N VAL A 737 24.88 7.32 22.95
CA VAL A 737 24.59 8.75 23.17
C VAL A 737 25.37 9.55 22.14
N ILE A 738 24.70 10.44 21.40
CA ILE A 738 25.31 11.35 20.44
C ILE A 738 25.07 12.78 20.90
N ALA A 739 26.11 13.38 21.47
CA ALA A 739 26.10 14.73 21.99
C ALA A 739 26.74 15.71 20.98
N PRO A 740 26.13 16.90 20.75
CA PRO A 740 26.74 17.91 19.89
C PRO A 740 28.09 18.42 20.44
N HIS A 741 28.17 18.74 21.73
CA HIS A 741 29.38 19.27 22.38
C HIS A 741 29.69 18.58 23.74
N PRO A 742 30.94 18.68 24.23
CA PRO A 742 31.36 18.16 25.55
C PRO A 742 30.69 18.88 26.73
N ASP A 743 29.59 18.34 27.24
CA ASP A 743 28.75 18.81 28.37
C ASP A 743 27.31 18.30 28.18
N ASP A 744 26.81 18.38 26.94
CA ASP A 744 25.46 17.98 26.53
C ASP A 744 25.11 16.54 26.96
N GLU A 745 26.08 15.63 26.94
CA GLU A 745 25.93 14.24 27.39
C GLU A 745 25.59 14.15 28.88
N ALA A 746 26.22 15.00 29.71
CA ALA A 746 26.01 15.03 31.15
C ALA A 746 24.72 15.78 31.50
N LEU A 747 24.41 16.85 30.76
CA LEU A 747 23.18 17.62 30.96
C LEU A 747 21.94 16.79 30.62
N GLY A 748 21.95 16.09 29.49
CA GLY A 748 20.79 15.39 28.94
C GLY A 748 20.69 13.90 29.25
N CYS A 749 21.82 13.20 29.44
CA CYS A 749 21.85 11.73 29.42
C CYS A 749 22.76 11.09 30.49
N ALA A 750 23.12 11.80 31.56
CA ALA A 750 23.96 11.24 32.63
C ALA A 750 23.36 9.99 33.27
N LYS A 751 22.05 10.00 33.58
CA LYS A 751 21.39 8.82 34.15
C LYS A 751 21.21 7.72 33.11
N VAL A 752 20.96 8.06 31.85
CA VAL A 752 20.96 7.08 30.75
C VAL A 752 22.29 6.30 30.67
N ILE A 753 23.42 7.00 30.74
CA ILE A 753 24.75 6.40 30.69
C ILE A 753 25.02 5.57 31.95
N SER A 754 24.76 6.12 33.14
CA SER A 754 24.95 5.40 34.42
C SER A 754 24.13 4.13 34.49
N ASP A 755 22.85 4.18 34.11
CA ASP A 755 21.97 3.01 34.07
C ASP A 755 22.48 1.94 33.12
N ALA A 756 23.00 2.34 31.96
CA ALA A 756 23.54 1.40 30.99
C ALA A 756 24.76 0.67 31.57
N VAL A 757 25.68 1.40 32.20
CA VAL A 757 26.86 0.84 32.85
C VAL A 757 26.48 -0.05 34.03
N GLU A 758 25.61 0.42 34.94
CA GLU A 758 25.13 -0.32 36.11
C GLU A 758 24.47 -1.66 35.73
N LYS A 759 23.76 -1.69 34.60
CA LYS A 759 23.07 -2.87 34.08
C LYS A 759 23.95 -3.75 33.18
N GLY A 760 25.21 -3.38 32.97
CA GLY A 760 26.14 -4.10 32.09
C GLY A 760 25.79 -4.00 30.60
N TYR A 761 25.00 -3.02 30.19
CA TYR A 761 24.68 -2.77 28.78
C TYR A 761 25.86 -2.07 28.09
N PRO A 762 26.30 -2.55 26.90
CA PRO A 762 27.30 -1.82 26.14
C PRO A 762 26.83 -0.39 25.85
N ALA A 763 27.59 0.58 26.33
CA ALA A 763 27.31 2.00 26.16
C ALA A 763 28.47 2.68 25.43
N LYS A 764 28.16 3.55 24.46
CA LYS A 764 29.14 4.43 23.82
C LYS A 764 28.63 5.87 23.80
N LEU A 765 29.56 6.80 23.93
CA LEU A 765 29.35 8.23 23.77
C LEU A 765 30.05 8.70 22.50
N LEU A 766 29.33 9.43 21.66
CA LEU A 766 29.84 10.07 20.46
C LEU A 766 29.67 11.59 20.60
N LEU A 767 30.78 12.30 20.49
CA LEU A 767 30.80 13.76 20.49
C LEU A 767 31.03 14.27 19.08
N MET A 768 30.07 15.04 18.56
CA MET A 768 30.11 15.55 17.18
C MET A 768 31.24 16.57 17.02
N THR A 769 31.40 17.45 18.01
CA THR A 769 32.43 18.49 18.07
C THR A 769 33.28 18.32 19.33
N ASN A 770 34.34 19.10 19.45
CA ASN A 770 35.13 19.19 20.68
C ASN A 770 34.76 20.40 21.55
N GLY A 771 33.66 21.10 21.23
CA GLY A 771 33.25 22.30 21.95
C GLY A 771 34.30 23.42 21.90
N ASP A 772 35.07 23.47 20.83
CA ASP A 772 36.30 24.25 20.69
C ASP A 772 36.05 25.69 20.23
N ARG A 773 34.80 26.13 20.15
CA ARG A 773 34.48 27.53 19.91
C ARG A 773 34.67 28.34 21.19
N LEU A 774 35.77 29.11 21.24
CA LEU A 774 36.07 30.01 22.34
C LEU A 774 34.91 31.00 22.61
N PHE A 775 34.26 30.85 23.76
CA PHE A 775 33.41 31.88 24.34
C PHE A 775 34.30 32.87 25.09
N PHE A 776 34.36 34.12 24.64
CA PHE A 776 35.11 35.17 25.34
C PHE A 776 34.45 35.43 26.70
N ILE A 777 35.07 34.97 27.79
CA ILE A 777 34.76 35.45 29.14
C ILE A 777 35.53 36.77 29.32
N ASP A 778 34.81 37.88 29.39
CA ASP A 778 35.33 39.21 29.79
C ASP A 778 36.55 39.76 29.03
N LYS A 779 36.65 39.50 27.71
CA LYS A 779 37.76 39.98 26.86
C LYS A 779 39.16 39.60 27.37
N LYS A 780 39.29 38.66 28.32
CA LYS A 780 40.57 38.17 28.83
C LYS A 780 40.99 36.91 28.08
N LYS A 781 42.30 36.81 27.81
CA LYS A 781 42.95 35.62 27.26
C LYS A 781 42.78 34.46 28.25
N MET A 782 42.31 33.29 27.80
CA MET A 782 42.44 32.06 28.58
C MET A 782 43.92 31.71 28.67
N TYR A 783 44.44 31.61 29.90
CA TYR A 783 45.83 31.27 30.19
C TYR A 783 45.89 29.79 30.55
N ASP A 784 46.84 29.07 29.95
CA ASP A 784 47.17 27.72 30.38
C ASP A 784 47.98 27.85 31.68
N PHE A 785 47.39 27.42 32.80
CA PHE A 785 48.08 27.45 34.09
C PHE A 785 49.16 26.37 34.21
N ASP A 786 49.16 25.36 33.34
CA ASP A 786 50.08 24.22 33.35
C ASP A 786 51.20 24.33 32.28
N HIS A 787 51.05 25.14 31.20
CA HIS A 787 52.03 25.22 30.09
C HIS A 787 52.56 26.63 29.72
N ASN A 788 52.55 27.61 30.63
CA ASN A 788 53.23 28.91 30.46
C ASN A 788 52.85 29.71 29.19
N GLY A 789 51.58 29.71 28.74
CA GLY A 789 51.19 30.37 27.49
C GLY A 789 49.68 30.63 27.26
N TYR A 790 49.35 31.04 26.03
CA TYR A 790 47.97 31.24 25.56
C TYR A 790 47.36 29.91 25.07
N ILE A 791 46.18 29.56 25.57
CA ILE A 791 45.39 28.42 25.07
C ILE A 791 44.82 28.80 23.69
N ASP A 792 45.13 28.02 22.66
CA ASP A 792 44.43 28.11 21.38
C ASP A 792 43.14 27.26 21.38
N TYR A 793 42.37 27.31 20.29
CA TYR A 793 41.10 26.59 20.22
C TYR A 793 41.29 25.06 20.20
N VAL A 794 42.39 24.54 19.67
CA VAL A 794 42.70 23.09 19.65
C VAL A 794 43.03 22.62 21.06
N ASP A 795 43.86 23.38 21.78
CA ASP A 795 44.18 23.11 23.19
C ASP A 795 42.91 23.15 24.05
N TYR A 796 42.05 24.15 23.83
CA TYR A 796 40.74 24.24 24.50
C TYR A 796 39.85 23.04 24.20
N GLY A 797 39.81 22.59 22.94
CA GLY A 797 39.12 21.37 22.56
C GLY A 797 39.64 20.15 23.30
N TYR A 798 40.96 19.95 23.38
CA TYR A 798 41.55 18.84 24.14
C TYR A 798 41.23 18.90 25.64
N ILE A 799 41.22 20.09 26.25
CA ILE A 799 40.79 20.27 27.64
C ILE A 799 39.34 19.80 27.81
N ARG A 800 38.43 20.26 26.95
CA ARG A 800 37.02 19.84 26.99
C ARG A 800 36.83 18.34 26.77
N GLN A 801 37.66 17.72 25.92
CA GLN A 801 37.67 16.25 25.79
C GLN A 801 38.02 15.57 27.11
N GLN A 802 39.03 16.07 27.85
CA GLN A 802 39.40 15.54 29.16
C GLN A 802 38.31 15.75 30.21
N GLU A 803 37.58 16.87 30.15
CA GLU A 803 36.42 17.12 31.03
C GLU A 803 35.33 16.06 30.83
N THR A 804 34.94 15.78 29.58
CA THR A 804 34.03 14.66 29.27
C THR A 804 34.58 13.34 29.78
N ILE A 805 35.85 13.02 29.52
CA ILE A 805 36.44 11.73 29.93
C ILE A 805 36.33 11.56 31.45
N LYS A 806 36.65 12.61 32.21
CA LYS A 806 36.56 12.61 33.67
C LYS A 806 35.11 12.52 34.15
N ALA A 807 34.21 13.30 33.54
CA ALA A 807 32.80 13.33 33.87
C ALA A 807 32.13 11.96 33.64
N MET A 808 32.35 11.37 32.47
CA MET A 808 31.81 10.07 32.10
C MET A 808 32.46 8.92 32.87
N GLY A 809 33.75 9.06 33.23
CA GLY A 809 34.43 8.12 34.13
C GLY A 809 33.79 8.03 35.51
N LYS A 810 33.24 9.14 36.05
CA LYS A 810 32.44 9.12 37.29
C LYS A 810 31.13 8.33 37.17
N LEU A 811 30.60 8.17 35.95
CA LEU A 811 29.44 7.33 35.64
C LEU A 811 29.83 5.89 35.30
N GLY A 812 31.12 5.55 35.37
CA GLY A 812 31.67 4.23 35.05
C GLY A 812 31.84 3.95 33.55
N LEU A 813 31.69 4.95 32.68
CA LEU A 813 31.93 4.76 31.24
C LEU A 813 33.43 4.81 30.94
N GLU A 814 33.96 3.74 30.36
CA GLU A 814 35.39 3.65 30.01
C GLU A 814 35.80 4.61 28.88
N ARG A 815 37.05 5.07 28.91
CA ARG A 815 37.62 5.99 27.91
C ARG A 815 37.47 5.48 26.46
N ASN A 816 37.63 4.18 26.24
CA ASN A 816 37.54 3.55 24.91
C ASN A 816 36.11 3.54 24.34
N ASN A 817 35.12 3.85 25.17
CA ASN A 817 33.73 3.99 24.78
C ASN A 817 33.33 5.45 24.51
N ILE A 818 34.28 6.39 24.58
CA ILE A 818 34.08 7.81 24.26
C ILE A 818 34.79 8.13 22.94
N ILE A 819 34.01 8.48 21.92
CA ILE A 819 34.47 8.73 20.55
C ILE A 819 34.29 10.21 20.24
N PHE A 820 35.37 10.86 19.81
CA PHE A 820 35.35 12.26 19.37
C PHE A 820 35.41 12.29 17.83
N LEU A 821 34.44 12.95 17.18
CA LEU A 821 34.44 13.09 15.72
C LEU A 821 35.26 14.30 15.25
N GLY A 822 35.35 15.34 16.07
CA GLY A 822 36.18 16.52 15.82
C GLY A 822 35.68 17.42 14.68
N TYR A 823 34.39 17.41 14.37
CA TYR A 823 33.75 18.36 13.45
C TYR A 823 33.65 19.77 14.07
N PRO A 824 33.51 20.84 13.26
CA PRO A 824 33.72 22.20 13.74
C PRO A 824 32.54 22.73 14.58
N ASP A 825 32.82 23.11 15.82
CA ASP A 825 31.87 23.70 16.76
C ASP A 825 31.22 25.00 16.22
N GLY A 826 29.91 25.12 16.44
CA GLY A 826 29.03 26.19 16.01
C GLY A 826 28.74 26.24 14.51
N ASN A 827 29.10 25.19 13.77
CA ASN A 827 28.96 25.13 12.30
C ASN A 827 28.34 23.83 11.78
N LEU A 828 27.86 22.91 12.63
CA LEU A 828 27.24 21.66 12.16
C LEU A 828 26.01 21.91 11.27
N TRP A 829 25.22 22.96 11.54
CA TRP A 829 24.08 23.32 10.68
C TRP A 829 24.51 23.76 9.28
N ARG A 830 25.52 24.63 9.20
CA ARG A 830 26.11 25.05 7.92
C ARG A 830 26.72 23.86 7.19
N LEU A 831 27.40 22.98 7.93
CA LEU A 831 27.98 21.74 7.45
C LEU A 831 26.89 20.83 6.82
N TYR A 832 25.73 20.74 7.46
CA TYR A 832 24.59 19.95 6.99
C TYR A 832 23.95 20.52 5.72
N ASN A 833 23.75 21.85 5.63
CA ASN A 833 23.12 22.49 4.48
C ASN A 833 24.05 22.70 3.29
N CYS A 834 25.33 22.33 3.39
CA CYS A 834 26.35 22.67 2.39
C CYS A 834 26.45 24.18 2.15
N GLU A 835 26.23 24.99 3.20
CA GLU A 835 26.31 26.45 3.18
C GLU A 835 27.74 26.91 3.56
N TYR A 836 28.75 26.33 2.93
CA TYR A 836 30.17 26.64 3.15
C TYR A 836 31.00 26.28 1.91
N ASP A 837 32.09 27.04 1.71
CA ASP A 837 33.10 26.73 0.70
C ASP A 837 34.36 26.07 1.32
N ARG A 838 34.82 26.53 2.51
CA ARG A 838 35.86 25.94 3.38
C ARG A 838 35.68 26.44 4.83
N VAL A 839 36.18 25.70 5.82
CA VAL A 839 36.29 26.15 7.24
C VAL A 839 37.78 26.24 7.61
N TYR A 840 38.33 27.44 7.75
CA TYR A 840 39.71 27.62 8.25
C TYR A 840 39.71 28.32 9.60
N TYR A 841 40.65 27.90 10.44
CA TYR A 841 41.07 28.62 11.63
C TYR A 841 42.30 29.45 11.25
N ASP A 842 42.19 30.79 11.24
CA ASP A 842 43.32 31.67 10.91
C ASP A 842 44.25 31.81 12.13
N ILE A 843 45.33 31.02 12.14
CA ILE A 843 46.36 31.02 13.19
C ILE A 843 47.08 32.40 13.26
N LYS A 844 47.04 33.21 12.19
CA LYS A 844 47.75 34.51 12.12
C LYS A 844 46.95 35.70 12.64
N LYS A 845 45.68 35.54 13.01
CA LYS A 845 44.82 36.61 13.57
C LYS A 845 44.05 36.14 14.81
N PRO A 846 44.68 36.09 16.00
CA PRO A 846 44.07 35.58 17.23
C PRO A 846 42.84 36.35 17.75
N PHE A 847 42.41 37.44 17.10
CA PHE A 847 41.35 38.33 17.59
C PHE A 847 40.16 38.54 16.61
N LYS A 848 40.14 37.86 15.45
CA LYS A 848 38.97 37.86 14.55
C LYS A 848 38.60 36.43 14.19
N MET A 849 37.77 35.80 15.02
CA MET A 849 36.99 34.64 14.57
C MET A 849 35.96 35.14 13.54
N SER A 850 36.34 35.11 12.27
CA SER A 850 35.41 35.27 11.16
C SER A 850 35.64 34.09 10.22
N PRO A 851 34.65 33.22 9.99
CA PRO A 851 34.74 32.25 8.91
C PRO A 851 34.81 33.04 7.60
N VAL A 852 35.98 33.09 6.97
CA VAL A 852 36.17 33.70 5.66
C VAL A 852 35.86 32.64 4.59
N ILE A 853 34.77 32.87 3.86
CA ILE A 853 34.27 32.01 2.78
C ILE A 853 35.07 32.31 1.51
N THR A 854 35.89 31.37 1.04
CA THR A 854 36.45 31.39 -0.34
C THR A 854 36.61 29.96 -0.89
N CYS A 855 36.32 29.81 -2.19
CA CYS A 855 36.21 28.52 -2.89
C CYS A 855 37.53 27.74 -3.01
N GLY A 856 37.53 26.50 -2.52
CA GLY A 856 38.44 25.43 -2.94
C GLY A 856 38.31 24.19 -2.04
N ASN A 857 38.93 23.06 -2.37
CA ASN A 857 38.95 21.85 -1.51
C ASN A 857 40.05 21.97 -0.44
N THR A 858 39.80 21.75 0.87
CA THR A 858 40.77 21.35 1.96
C THR A 858 40.55 22.02 3.34
N SER A 859 39.47 21.70 4.07
CA SER A 859 39.41 21.93 5.53
C SER A 859 39.21 20.61 6.27
N PHE A 860 40.15 20.24 7.15
CA PHE A 860 40.17 19.00 7.92
C PHE A 860 40.24 19.28 9.42
N SER A 861 39.82 18.32 10.24
CA SER A 861 39.92 18.36 11.69
C SER A 861 41.39 18.45 12.15
N PRO A 862 41.75 19.39 13.03
CA PRO A 862 43.12 19.47 13.57
C PRO A 862 43.40 18.36 14.61
N TYR A 863 42.37 17.65 15.06
CA TYR A 863 42.46 16.65 16.12
C TYR A 863 42.91 15.29 15.56
N ARG A 864 44.11 14.85 15.95
CA ARG A 864 44.66 13.55 15.54
C ARG A 864 43.89 12.34 16.12
N ASN A 865 43.16 12.56 17.21
CA ASN A 865 42.34 11.55 17.85
C ASN A 865 40.86 11.56 17.42
N ALA A 866 40.53 12.31 16.35
CA ALA A 866 39.22 12.23 15.73
C ALA A 866 39.00 10.83 15.14
N TYR A 867 37.77 10.31 15.22
CA TYR A 867 37.41 8.96 14.77
C TYR A 867 37.94 8.62 13.38
N HIS A 868 37.69 9.46 12.38
CA HIS A 868 38.08 9.19 11.01
C HIS A 868 39.61 9.09 10.85
N SER A 869 40.36 10.01 11.46
CA SER A 869 41.84 9.99 11.45
C SER A 869 42.41 8.75 12.16
N LEU A 870 41.67 8.15 13.11
CA LEU A 870 42.06 6.91 13.78
C LEU A 870 41.66 5.66 12.95
N ALA A 871 40.52 5.70 12.28
CA ALA A 871 40.02 4.61 11.44
C ALA A 871 40.81 4.49 10.12
N TYR A 872 41.29 5.62 9.60
CA TYR A 872 42.01 5.73 8.33
C TYR A 872 43.33 6.48 8.55
N SER A 873 44.42 5.76 8.83
CA SER A 873 45.70 6.35 9.23
C SER A 873 46.33 7.32 8.20
N ASP A 874 45.98 7.17 6.91
CA ASP A 874 46.47 8.01 5.82
C ASP A 874 45.51 9.17 5.46
N GLU A 875 44.36 9.28 6.13
CA GLU A 875 43.35 10.31 5.88
C GLU A 875 43.13 11.22 7.10
N ARG A 876 42.69 12.46 6.86
CA ARG A 876 42.24 13.38 7.92
C ARG A 876 40.75 13.57 7.83
N THR A 877 40.06 13.71 8.96
CA THR A 877 38.61 13.99 8.99
C THR A 877 38.28 15.25 8.20
N LEU A 878 37.70 15.12 7.01
CA LEU A 878 37.30 16.28 6.21
C LEU A 878 36.01 16.88 6.76
N TYR A 879 35.98 18.21 6.86
CA TYR A 879 34.76 18.93 7.20
C TYR A 879 33.81 18.95 6.01
N SER A 880 33.09 17.85 5.85
CA SER A 880 32.04 17.70 4.86
C SER A 880 30.83 16.97 5.43
N ARG A 881 29.65 17.24 4.87
CA ARG A 881 28.43 16.51 5.22
C ARG A 881 28.57 15.01 5.01
N ASP A 882 29.20 14.63 3.91
CA ASP A 882 29.28 13.24 3.49
C ASP A 882 30.21 12.43 4.40
N TYR A 883 31.29 13.04 4.91
CA TYR A 883 32.15 12.43 5.93
C TYR A 883 31.39 12.20 7.25
N VAL A 884 30.64 13.19 7.75
CA VAL A 884 29.83 13.02 8.96
C VAL A 884 28.85 11.85 8.81
N ILE A 885 28.16 11.78 7.67
CA ILE A 885 27.20 10.71 7.40
C ILE A 885 27.89 9.35 7.31
N ASN A 886 29.06 9.27 6.67
CA ASN A 886 29.81 8.02 6.54
C ASN A 886 30.39 7.54 7.89
N ASP A 887 31.01 8.42 8.67
CA ASP A 887 31.50 8.08 10.01
C ASP A 887 30.36 7.56 10.89
N LEU A 888 29.21 8.22 10.90
CA LEU A 888 28.03 7.75 11.62
C LEU A 888 27.57 6.38 11.12
N LYS A 889 27.55 6.13 9.80
CA LYS A 889 27.18 4.83 9.24
C LYS A 889 28.15 3.73 9.70
N GLU A 890 29.45 3.98 9.65
CA GLU A 890 30.48 3.02 10.06
C GLU A 890 30.37 2.70 11.56
N ILE A 891 30.19 3.73 12.40
CA ILE A 891 29.97 3.56 13.83
C ILE A 891 28.68 2.75 14.09
N PHE A 892 27.59 3.06 13.37
CA PHE A 892 26.33 2.31 13.51
C PHE A 892 26.49 0.86 13.04
N GLU A 893 27.24 0.59 11.98
CA GLU A 893 27.49 -0.78 11.50
C GLU A 893 28.38 -1.58 12.47
N ALA A 894 29.39 -0.93 13.06
CA ALA A 894 30.32 -1.56 14.00
C ALA A 894 29.68 -1.81 15.37
N PHE A 895 29.03 -0.80 15.95
CA PHE A 895 28.43 -0.89 17.29
C PHE A 895 27.04 -1.51 17.28
N ARG A 896 26.32 -1.40 16.16
CA ARG A 896 24.92 -1.85 16.00
C ARG A 896 24.02 -1.37 17.15
N PRO A 897 23.92 -0.07 17.45
CA PRO A 897 23.13 0.40 18.58
C PRO A 897 21.68 -0.11 18.51
N THR A 898 21.05 -0.30 19.67
CA THR A 898 19.60 -0.55 19.75
C THR A 898 18.85 0.75 20.00
N ASP A 899 19.46 1.66 20.77
CA ASP A 899 18.88 2.91 21.22
C ASP A 899 19.91 4.04 21.00
N ILE A 900 19.52 5.08 20.27
CA ILE A 900 20.34 6.26 20.02
C ILE A 900 19.69 7.45 20.75
N PHE A 901 20.39 8.02 21.72
CA PHE A 901 20.02 9.28 22.36
C PHE A 901 20.70 10.43 21.63
N VAL A 902 19.95 11.43 21.20
CA VAL A 902 20.44 12.57 20.41
C VAL A 902 19.66 13.82 20.78
N THR A 903 20.23 15.01 20.55
CA THR A 903 19.47 16.25 20.71
C THR A 903 18.27 16.35 19.77
N SER A 904 17.29 17.14 20.19
CA SER A 904 16.06 17.40 19.45
C SER A 904 16.26 18.39 18.31
N GLU A 905 15.63 18.14 17.17
CA GLU A 905 15.51 19.12 16.07
C GLU A 905 14.79 20.42 16.48
N PHE A 906 14.09 20.41 17.63
CA PHE A 906 13.39 21.57 18.18
C PHE A 906 14.22 22.36 19.20
N ASP A 907 15.45 21.93 19.46
CA ASP A 907 16.42 22.71 20.23
C ASP A 907 16.70 24.04 19.51
N THR A 908 17.08 25.10 20.25
CA THR A 908 17.34 26.42 19.65
C THR A 908 18.78 26.61 19.19
N HIS A 909 19.71 25.75 19.61
CA HIS A 909 21.08 25.80 19.14
C HIS A 909 21.24 25.13 17.78
N HIS A 910 21.84 25.83 16.80
CA HIS A 910 21.93 25.34 15.42
C HIS A 910 22.66 23.99 15.30
N ASP A 911 23.69 23.75 16.10
CA ASP A 911 24.38 22.48 16.07
C ASP A 911 23.51 21.35 16.63
N HIS A 912 22.72 21.62 17.68
CA HIS A 912 21.79 20.65 18.27
C HIS A 912 20.69 20.28 17.29
N GLN A 913 20.22 21.25 16.49
CA GLN A 913 19.26 21.04 15.41
C GLN A 913 19.83 20.19 14.28
N ALA A 914 21.14 20.27 14.03
CA ALA A 914 21.80 19.59 12.91
C ALA A 914 22.05 18.09 13.18
N VAL A 915 22.48 17.73 14.38
CA VAL A 915 22.82 16.33 14.74
C VAL A 915 21.71 15.31 14.42
N PRO A 916 20.44 15.49 14.84
CA PRO A 916 19.38 14.52 14.53
C PRO A 916 19.14 14.38 13.03
N LEU A 917 19.43 15.42 12.23
CA LEU A 917 19.31 15.37 10.77
C LEU A 917 20.43 14.52 10.14
N PHE A 918 21.66 14.60 10.65
CA PHE A 918 22.77 13.72 10.25
C PHE A 918 22.47 12.25 10.58
N VAL A 919 22.03 11.97 11.81
CA VAL A 919 21.63 10.62 12.26
C VAL A 919 20.53 10.06 11.35
N ARG A 920 19.51 10.87 11.05
CA ARG A 920 18.43 10.48 10.14
C ARG A 920 18.93 10.11 8.75
N ASN A 921 19.86 10.88 8.17
CA ASN A 921 20.40 10.57 6.85
C ASN A 921 21.26 9.31 6.86
N ALA A 922 22.12 9.12 7.86
CA ALA A 922 22.91 7.91 8.04
C ALA A 922 22.02 6.66 8.14
N LEU A 923 20.98 6.70 8.99
CA LEU A 923 20.02 5.61 9.12
C LEU A 923 19.23 5.36 7.84
N LYS A 924 18.85 6.42 7.12
CA LYS A 924 18.18 6.30 5.82
C LYS A 924 19.05 5.61 4.78
N ASP A 925 20.34 5.94 4.74
CA ASP A 925 21.30 5.30 3.84
C ASP A 925 21.50 3.82 4.18
N LEU A 926 21.67 3.48 5.46
CA LEU A 926 21.77 2.08 5.91
C LEU A 926 20.50 1.27 5.59
N LYS A 927 19.32 1.87 5.79
CA LYS A 927 18.03 1.29 5.40
C LYS A 927 17.94 1.09 3.88
N ASN A 928 18.42 2.04 3.08
CA ASN A 928 18.48 1.91 1.62
C ASN A 928 19.46 0.83 1.16
N LEU A 929 20.54 0.61 1.91
CA LEU A 929 21.50 -0.49 1.75
C LEU A 929 20.98 -1.82 2.33
N ASN A 930 19.76 -1.84 2.88
CA ASN A 930 19.10 -3.02 3.46
C ASN A 930 19.85 -3.65 4.64
N LYS A 931 20.56 -2.84 5.43
CA LYS A 931 21.18 -3.28 6.67
C LYS A 931 20.09 -3.49 7.72
N GLU A 932 19.76 -4.75 8.03
CA GLU A 932 18.60 -5.10 8.88
C GLU A 932 18.62 -4.44 10.26
N PHE A 933 19.79 -4.33 10.89
CA PHE A 933 19.91 -3.70 12.21
C PHE A 933 19.43 -2.23 12.20
N ALA A 934 19.59 -1.51 11.09
CA ALA A 934 19.20 -0.10 10.99
C ALA A 934 17.68 0.11 11.02
N PHE A 935 16.89 -0.90 10.64
CA PHE A 935 15.44 -0.90 10.79
C PHE A 935 15.01 -1.08 12.26
N ARG A 936 15.91 -1.62 13.11
CA ARG A 936 15.64 -1.93 14.52
C ARG A 936 16.11 -0.84 15.50
N ILE A 937 16.76 0.22 15.04
CA ILE A 937 17.27 1.31 15.88
C ILE A 937 16.12 2.21 16.37
N LYS A 938 16.03 2.42 17.69
CA LYS A 938 15.23 3.47 18.32
C LYS A 938 16.03 4.76 18.46
N THR A 939 15.34 5.89 18.34
CA THR A 939 15.95 7.22 18.47
C THR A 939 15.20 8.00 19.55
N HIS A 940 15.91 8.58 20.50
CA HIS A 940 15.39 9.29 21.67
C HIS A 940 15.91 10.73 21.63
N ARG A 941 15.00 11.72 21.54
CA ARG A 941 15.37 13.14 21.36
C ARG A 941 15.33 13.83 22.70
N TYR A 942 16.46 14.25 23.25
CA TYR A 942 16.50 15.09 24.45
C TYR A 942 16.70 16.57 24.06
N LEU A 943 16.40 17.49 24.98
CA LEU A 943 16.47 18.93 24.71
C LEU A 943 17.36 19.62 25.74
N ILE A 944 18.25 20.49 25.27
CA ILE A 944 19.16 21.27 26.11
C ILE A 944 18.72 22.74 26.12
N HIS A 945 18.44 23.33 24.96
CA HIS A 945 18.01 24.73 24.84
C HIS A 945 16.57 24.89 24.35
N LEU A 946 15.83 25.82 24.95
CA LEU A 946 14.46 26.20 24.57
C LEU A 946 14.36 27.70 24.23
N ALA A 947 13.35 28.10 23.45
CA ALA A 947 13.18 29.49 22.98
C ALA A 947 12.98 30.51 24.12
N GLY A 948 13.65 31.66 23.97
CA GLY A 948 13.83 32.70 24.99
C GLY A 948 15.25 32.62 25.56
N LYS A 949 15.97 33.73 25.64
CA LYS A 949 17.43 33.72 25.84
C LYS A 949 17.91 33.05 27.15
N ASN A 950 17.03 32.66 28.07
CA ASN A 950 17.36 32.00 29.34
C ASN A 950 16.25 31.07 29.89
N ASN A 951 15.46 30.41 29.04
CA ASN A 951 14.34 29.58 29.50
C ASN A 951 14.77 28.11 29.75
N TYR A 952 14.87 27.72 31.03
CA TYR A 952 15.25 26.36 31.47
C TYR A 952 14.03 25.53 31.93
N PRO A 953 14.07 24.18 31.86
CA PRO A 953 13.04 23.32 32.42
C PRO A 953 13.03 23.37 33.97
N ASP A 954 11.86 23.57 34.58
CA ASP A 954 11.68 23.86 36.01
C ASP A 954 12.02 22.65 36.93
N PRO A 955 12.93 22.80 37.92
CA PRO A 955 13.30 21.76 38.87
C PRO A 955 12.30 21.51 40.04
N ASP A 956 11.27 22.35 40.25
CA ASP A 956 10.47 22.32 41.51
C ASP A 956 8.96 21.98 41.39
N ASN A 957 8.43 21.38 40.31
CA ASN A 957 7.01 20.92 40.33
C ASN A 957 6.59 19.77 39.39
N LEU A 958 5.74 18.88 39.94
CA LEU A 958 5.34 17.54 39.50
C LEU A 958 4.64 17.38 38.13
N ARG A 959 4.31 18.45 37.38
CA ARG A 959 3.63 18.34 36.05
C ARG A 959 4.05 19.39 35.00
N LEU A 960 5.31 19.80 34.99
CA LEU A 960 5.99 20.49 33.88
C LEU A 960 5.49 21.90 33.50
N GLY A 961 6.43 22.83 33.37
CA GLY A 961 6.30 24.12 32.69
C GLY A 961 7.68 24.75 32.55
N VAL A 962 7.86 25.58 31.54
CA VAL A 962 9.10 26.36 31.32
C VAL A 962 8.94 27.70 32.03
N ARG A 963 9.99 28.26 32.63
CA ARG A 963 9.92 29.60 33.23
C ARG A 963 10.39 30.68 32.26
N ASP A 964 9.64 31.79 32.20
CA ASP A 964 10.05 33.05 31.57
C ASP A 964 11.21 33.69 32.35
N ASP A 965 12.25 34.11 31.63
CA ASP A 965 13.49 34.69 32.18
C ASP A 965 13.29 36.04 32.87
N LYS A 966 12.26 36.79 32.51
CA LYS A 966 12.00 38.11 33.11
C LYS A 966 11.16 38.05 34.38
N ASN A 967 10.29 37.04 34.51
CA ASN A 967 9.23 37.05 35.53
C ASN A 967 9.09 35.73 36.31
N CYS A 968 9.86 34.68 35.99
CA CYS A 968 9.71 33.35 36.58
C CYS A 968 8.30 32.72 36.40
N ASN A 969 7.50 33.22 35.46
CA ASN A 969 6.14 32.72 35.21
C ASN A 969 6.17 31.39 34.45
N ARG A 970 5.25 30.49 34.80
CA ARG A 970 5.10 29.15 34.18
C ARG A 970 4.46 29.24 32.79
N ILE A 971 5.10 28.61 31.79
CA ILE A 971 4.58 28.41 30.43
C ILE A 971 4.13 26.96 30.28
N LYS A 972 2.88 26.73 29.84
CA LYS A 972 2.37 25.37 29.56
C LYS A 972 2.98 24.82 28.27
N TRP A 973 3.15 23.50 28.16
CA TRP A 973 3.68 22.87 26.94
C TRP A 973 2.88 23.22 25.68
N GLU A 974 1.56 23.37 25.80
CA GLU A 974 0.66 23.80 24.72
C GLU A 974 1.07 25.17 24.12
N ASP A 975 1.68 26.02 24.94
CA ASP A 975 2.13 27.38 24.61
C ASP A 975 3.60 27.42 24.13
N THR A 976 4.30 26.27 24.16
CA THR A 976 5.67 26.14 23.65
C THR A 976 5.69 25.79 22.17
N ILE A 977 6.83 26.04 21.50
CA ILE A 977 7.02 25.73 20.06
C ILE A 977 6.80 24.25 19.76
N THR A 978 7.12 23.34 20.69
CA THR A 978 6.96 21.89 20.49
C THR A 978 5.52 21.42 20.62
N LYS A 979 4.64 22.15 21.33
CA LYS A 979 3.22 21.83 21.60
C LYS A 979 2.92 20.49 22.27
N TYR A 980 3.91 19.61 22.48
CA TYR A 980 3.76 18.25 22.99
C TYR A 980 4.79 17.94 24.08
N PRO A 981 4.40 17.34 25.22
CA PRO A 981 5.32 16.95 26.29
C PRO A 981 6.18 15.73 25.89
N PRO A 982 7.34 15.53 26.54
CA PRO A 982 8.14 14.30 26.38
C PRO A 982 7.35 13.05 26.77
N ASN A 983 7.60 11.94 26.08
CA ASN A 983 6.91 10.65 26.29
C ASN A 983 7.83 9.55 26.85
N GLY A 984 9.14 9.82 26.98
CA GLY A 984 10.10 8.97 27.68
C GLY A 984 10.80 9.73 28.80
N PHE A 985 11.08 9.06 29.92
CA PHE A 985 11.84 9.64 31.03
C PHE A 985 12.50 8.57 31.93
N ILE A 986 13.54 8.96 32.66
CA ILE A 986 14.13 8.20 33.78
C ILE A 986 14.16 9.07 35.05
N PRO A 987 13.58 8.63 36.17
CA PRO A 987 13.67 9.34 37.44
C PRO A 987 15.09 9.31 38.03
N LEU A 988 15.50 10.41 38.67
CA LEU A 988 16.77 10.55 39.37
C LEU A 988 16.55 10.43 40.87
N SER A 989 17.21 9.45 41.50
CA SER A 989 17.24 9.35 42.96
C SER A 989 18.01 10.52 43.58
N SER A 990 17.76 10.81 44.86
CA SER A 990 18.50 11.84 45.60
C SER A 990 20.02 11.60 45.60
N GLU A 991 20.45 10.34 45.60
CA GLU A 991 21.86 9.95 45.50
C GLU A 991 22.41 10.24 44.11
N PHE A 992 21.68 9.87 43.06
CA PHE A 992 22.13 10.13 41.69
C PHE A 992 22.18 11.63 41.38
N LYS A 993 21.28 12.44 41.95
CA LYS A 993 21.37 13.90 41.82
C LYS A 993 22.71 14.44 42.35
N LYS A 994 23.19 13.95 43.51
CA LYS A 994 24.52 14.31 44.05
C LYS A 994 25.64 13.89 43.10
N LEU A 995 25.59 12.68 42.55
CA LEU A 995 26.56 12.23 41.55
C LEU A 995 26.52 13.11 40.30
N LYS A 996 25.32 13.45 39.79
CA LYS A 996 25.14 14.33 38.63
C LYS A 996 25.72 15.73 38.88
N TYR A 997 25.62 16.25 40.10
CA TYR A 997 26.32 17.49 40.49
C TYR A 997 27.84 17.37 40.33
N GLU A 998 28.45 16.26 40.74
CA GLU A 998 29.88 16.04 40.58
C GLU A 998 30.31 15.86 39.12
N VAL A 999 29.48 15.17 38.33
CA VAL A 999 29.70 14.96 36.89
C VAL A 999 29.67 16.31 36.17
N ILE A 1000 28.65 17.14 36.41
CA ILE A 1000 28.55 18.49 35.86
C ILE A 1000 29.72 19.38 36.34
N GLY A 1001 30.17 19.19 37.58
CA GLY A 1001 31.33 19.89 38.14
C GLY A 1001 32.65 19.60 37.44
N CYS A 1002 32.73 18.61 36.55
CA CYS A 1002 33.94 18.31 35.77
C CYS A 1002 34.13 19.27 34.58
N TYR A 1003 33.08 19.96 34.11
CA TYR A 1003 33.15 20.89 32.97
C TYR A 1003 33.50 22.31 33.43
N LEU A 1004 34.70 22.48 33.97
CA LEU A 1004 35.20 23.76 34.51
C LEU A 1004 35.22 24.85 33.44
N THR A 1005 35.51 24.50 32.19
CA THR A 1005 35.51 25.44 31.06
C THR A 1005 34.15 26.09 30.80
N GLN A 1006 33.05 25.51 31.29
CA GLN A 1006 31.67 26.00 31.09
C GLN A 1006 31.11 26.77 32.29
N ASN A 1007 31.92 27.04 33.33
CA ASN A 1007 31.50 27.77 34.53
C ASN A 1007 32.15 29.18 34.61
N PRO A 1008 31.45 30.25 34.17
CA PRO A 1008 32.02 31.60 34.10
C PRO A 1008 32.24 32.30 35.45
N ASN A 1009 31.68 31.80 36.56
CA ASN A 1009 31.74 32.48 37.87
C ASN A 1009 33.11 32.42 38.57
N THR A 1010 34.12 31.76 38.00
CA THR A 1010 35.54 31.92 38.37
C THR A 1010 36.17 33.20 37.80
N VAL A 1011 35.46 33.99 36.98
CA VAL A 1011 35.91 35.30 36.46
C VAL A 1011 34.76 36.34 36.51
N SER A 1012 34.56 36.96 37.68
CA SER A 1012 34.02 38.32 37.93
C SER A 1012 32.62 38.78 37.43
N LYS A 1013 31.71 39.04 38.41
CA LYS A 1013 30.61 40.08 38.54
C LYS A 1013 29.57 40.19 37.41
N VAL A 1014 28.24 40.04 37.61
CA VAL A 1014 27.31 40.74 38.52
C VAL A 1014 26.05 39.88 38.73
N GLN A 1015 25.56 39.81 39.97
CA GLN A 1015 24.28 39.20 40.37
C GLN A 1015 23.10 40.18 40.23
N HIS A 1016 21.94 39.68 39.83
CA HIS A 1016 20.62 40.25 40.20
C HIS A 1016 19.75 39.18 40.89
N PRO A 1017 18.82 39.59 41.77
CA PRO A 1017 18.51 38.83 42.97
C PRO A 1017 17.31 37.91 42.78
N CYS A 1018 17.56 36.61 42.92
CA CYS A 1018 16.70 35.71 43.69
C CYS A 1018 17.63 34.72 44.38
N ILE A 1019 18.05 35.04 45.61
CA ILE A 1019 18.78 34.12 46.47
C ILE A 1019 18.01 33.93 47.76
N LYS A 1020 17.71 32.67 48.06
CA LYS A 1020 18.25 31.88 49.19
C LYS A 1020 18.11 30.42 48.72
N GLU A 1021 19.15 29.63 48.44
CA GLU A 1021 20.53 29.55 48.94
C GLU A 1021 21.54 29.15 47.85
N THR A 1022 22.79 29.60 48.02
CA THR A 1022 24.07 29.12 47.46
C THR A 1022 24.42 29.35 45.97
N LYS A 1023 25.71 29.69 45.77
CA LYS A 1023 26.40 29.99 44.50
C LYS A 1023 26.42 28.74 43.60
N TYR A 1024 25.66 28.75 42.50
CA TYR A 1024 25.58 27.60 41.59
C TYR A 1024 25.72 28.01 40.11
N SER A 1025 26.41 27.17 39.32
CA SER A 1025 26.60 27.30 37.86
C SER A 1025 25.28 27.09 37.12
N TRP A 1026 25.06 27.73 35.98
CA TRP A 1026 23.85 27.53 35.16
C TRP A 1026 23.62 26.06 34.79
N MET A 1027 24.70 25.27 34.62
CA MET A 1027 24.62 23.85 34.32
C MET A 1027 23.93 23.04 35.45
N GLN A 1028 23.99 23.51 36.69
CA GLN A 1028 23.37 22.82 37.82
C GLN A 1028 21.83 22.85 37.78
N LEU A 1029 21.24 23.73 36.97
CA LEU A 1029 19.80 23.71 36.63
C LEU A 1029 19.37 22.41 35.91
N PHE A 1030 20.32 21.61 35.41
CA PHE A 1030 20.06 20.32 34.77
C PHE A 1030 20.04 19.13 35.74
N VAL A 1031 20.25 19.36 37.06
CA VAL A 1031 20.02 18.34 38.10
C VAL A 1031 18.54 18.33 38.48
N LYS A 1032 17.75 17.67 37.64
CA LYS A 1032 16.28 17.56 37.74
C LYS A 1032 15.84 16.30 38.48
N ASP A 1033 14.54 16.16 38.73
CA ASP A 1033 13.91 14.92 39.21
C ASP A 1033 13.97 13.76 38.21
N ARG A 1034 14.17 14.05 36.92
CA ARG A 1034 14.22 13.06 35.85
C ARG A 1034 14.94 13.60 34.61
N GLU A 1035 15.51 12.69 33.83
CA GLU A 1035 15.93 12.93 32.44
C GLU A 1035 14.78 12.56 31.51
N GLU A 1036 14.53 13.37 30.48
CA GLU A 1036 13.32 13.27 29.64
C GLU A 1036 13.69 13.38 28.15
N TRP A 1037 12.91 12.71 27.30
CA TRP A 1037 13.09 12.72 25.85
C TRP A 1037 11.80 12.41 25.09
N TRP A 1038 11.85 12.61 23.78
CA TRP A 1038 10.82 12.23 22.82
C TRP A 1038 11.23 11.00 22.00
N ASP A 1039 10.42 9.95 22.09
CA ASP A 1039 10.45 8.76 21.23
C ASP A 1039 9.72 9.06 19.92
N LEU A 1040 10.43 9.66 18.96
CA LEU A 1040 9.88 9.95 17.62
C LEU A 1040 10.31 8.85 16.60
N PRO A 1041 9.52 8.58 15.55
CA PRO A 1041 10.01 7.78 14.42
C PRO A 1041 11.27 8.41 13.82
N THR A 1042 12.21 7.60 13.32
CA THR A 1042 13.43 8.13 12.67
C THR A 1042 13.11 9.06 11.49
N ASP A 1043 11.99 8.82 10.80
CA ASP A 1043 11.50 9.55 9.64
C ASP A 1043 10.43 10.60 9.97
N PHE A 1044 10.29 10.98 11.24
CA PHE A 1044 9.39 12.04 11.66
C PHE A 1044 9.65 13.32 10.83
N ASN A 1045 8.59 13.78 10.16
CA ASN A 1045 8.64 14.96 9.29
C ASN A 1045 8.63 16.21 10.16
N VAL A 1046 9.83 16.77 10.39
CA VAL A 1046 9.98 18.11 10.95
C VAL A 1046 9.42 19.12 9.93
N PRO A 1047 8.41 19.94 10.27
CA PRO A 1047 7.94 21.02 9.40
C PRO A 1047 9.05 22.07 9.27
N LEU A 1048 9.96 21.88 8.32
CA LEU A 1048 11.09 22.78 8.05
C LEU A 1048 10.65 24.22 7.77
N SER A 1049 9.37 24.45 7.45
CA SER A 1049 8.79 25.80 7.27
C SER A 1049 8.88 26.69 8.52
N GLN A 1050 9.05 26.13 9.72
CA GLN A 1050 9.25 26.92 10.96
C GLN A 1050 10.73 27.23 11.26
N LEU A 1051 11.68 26.60 10.56
CA LEU A 1051 13.13 26.81 10.70
C LEU A 1051 13.74 27.56 9.51
N ASP A 1052 12.89 28.13 8.66
CA ASP A 1052 13.22 28.56 7.30
C ASP A 1052 13.69 30.04 7.28
N LEU A 1053 14.99 30.27 7.46
CA LEU A 1053 15.65 31.57 7.18
C LEU A 1053 15.99 31.76 5.69
N LEU A 1054 15.63 30.82 4.80
CA LEU A 1054 15.91 30.91 3.37
C LEU A 1054 14.77 31.60 2.61
N GLY A 1055 15.09 32.79 2.09
CA GLY A 1055 14.21 33.60 1.25
C GLY A 1055 13.72 32.84 0.01
N LYS A 1056 12.53 33.23 -0.48
CA LYS A 1056 11.82 32.63 -1.63
C LYS A 1056 12.68 32.41 -2.89
N ARG A 1057 13.74 33.21 -3.08
CA ARG A 1057 14.62 33.19 -4.26
C ARG A 1057 15.56 31.96 -4.27
N ASP A 1058 16.02 31.52 -3.11
CA ASP A 1058 17.01 30.44 -2.98
C ASP A 1058 16.38 29.04 -3.10
N ARG A 1059 15.09 28.91 -2.75
CA ARG A 1059 14.31 27.67 -2.96
C ARG A 1059 14.15 27.29 -4.42
N ILE A 1060 14.01 28.30 -5.29
CA ILE A 1060 13.87 28.11 -6.73
C ILE A 1060 15.21 27.64 -7.32
N ILE A 1061 16.31 28.25 -6.89
CA ILE A 1061 17.67 27.90 -7.34
C ILE A 1061 18.07 26.49 -6.86
N PHE A 1062 17.74 26.11 -5.62
CA PHE A 1062 17.97 24.77 -5.07
C PHE A 1062 17.17 23.69 -5.81
N SER A 1063 15.89 23.95 -6.09
CA SER A 1063 15.01 23.02 -6.82
C SER A 1063 15.47 22.82 -8.26
N ILE A 1064 15.90 23.88 -8.93
CA ILE A 1064 16.46 23.82 -10.30
C ILE A 1064 17.80 23.08 -10.32
N LYS A 1065 18.71 23.33 -9.36
CA LYS A 1065 20.00 22.60 -9.27
C LYS A 1065 19.79 21.10 -9.06
N ASN A 1066 18.86 20.69 -8.20
CA ASN A 1066 18.58 19.27 -7.94
C ASN A 1066 17.86 18.58 -9.10
N PHE A 1067 16.95 19.29 -9.79
CA PHE A 1067 16.33 18.79 -11.01
C PHE A 1067 17.37 18.53 -12.11
N LEU A 1068 18.32 19.45 -12.32
CA LEU A 1068 19.41 19.29 -13.29
C LEU A 1068 20.39 18.18 -12.90
N ARG A 1069 20.66 17.99 -11.59
CA ARG A 1069 21.52 16.91 -11.08
C ARG A 1069 20.87 15.52 -11.25
N ALA A 1070 19.56 15.42 -11.05
CA ALA A 1070 18.77 14.20 -11.29
C ALA A 1070 18.75 13.82 -12.77
N LEU A 1071 18.60 14.79 -13.68
CA LEU A 1071 18.72 14.59 -15.13
C LEU A 1071 20.12 14.09 -15.54
N LYS A 1072 21.18 14.63 -14.92
CA LYS A 1072 22.57 14.21 -15.18
C LYS A 1072 22.88 12.81 -14.65
N LEU A 1073 22.26 12.40 -13.54
CA LEU A 1073 22.38 11.06 -12.95
C LEU A 1073 21.57 10.00 -13.71
N GLN A 1074 20.39 10.33 -14.23
CA GLN A 1074 19.62 9.41 -15.09
C GLN A 1074 20.26 9.23 -16.47
N GLY A 1075 20.87 10.29 -17.05
CA GLY A 1075 21.62 10.20 -18.29
C GLY A 1075 22.85 9.27 -18.21
N LYS A 1076 23.55 9.24 -17.06
CA LYS A 1076 24.68 8.33 -16.83
C LYS A 1076 24.25 6.87 -16.59
N ARG A 1077 23.08 6.63 -16.00
CA ARG A 1077 22.53 5.28 -15.77
C ARG A 1077 22.05 4.56 -17.03
N PHE A 1078 21.76 5.30 -18.11
CA PHE A 1078 21.35 4.71 -19.38
C PHE A 1078 22.53 4.23 -20.24
N LEU A 1079 23.77 4.59 -19.88
CA LEU A 1079 24.98 4.34 -20.70
C LEU A 1079 25.95 3.29 -20.14
N PHE A 1080 25.76 2.81 -18.89
CA PHE A 1080 26.61 1.77 -18.31
C PHE A 1080 25.79 0.59 -17.80
N ASN A 1081 25.77 -0.46 -18.61
CA ASN A 1081 25.42 -1.82 -18.23
C ASN A 1081 26.47 -2.35 -17.23
N GLU A 1082 26.03 -3.03 -16.16
CA GLU A 1082 26.82 -4.12 -15.60
C GLU A 1082 26.15 -5.45 -15.93
N ARG A 1083 26.98 -6.33 -16.48
CA ARG A 1083 26.65 -7.62 -17.06
C ARG A 1083 26.09 -8.55 -15.98
N ILE A 1084 24.95 -9.17 -16.28
CA ILE A 1084 24.43 -10.31 -15.53
C ILE A 1084 25.34 -11.51 -15.82
N ASN A 1085 25.81 -12.15 -14.76
CA ASN A 1085 26.65 -13.34 -14.79
C ASN A 1085 25.83 -14.55 -15.28
N PRO A 1086 26.20 -15.24 -16.38
CA PRO A 1086 25.45 -16.36 -16.91
C PRO A 1086 25.98 -17.66 -16.31
N GLN A 1087 25.60 -17.96 -15.07
CA GLN A 1087 25.71 -19.32 -14.53
C GLN A 1087 24.48 -19.62 -13.69
N ILE A 1088 24.03 -20.88 -13.76
CA ILE A 1088 22.77 -21.48 -13.29
C ILE A 1088 21.69 -21.55 -14.39
N VAL A 1089 22.04 -22.28 -15.46
CA VAL A 1089 21.13 -23.11 -16.24
C VAL A 1089 21.89 -24.40 -16.54
N THR A 1090 21.75 -25.42 -15.69
CA THR A 1090 21.94 -26.85 -16.00
C THR A 1090 21.61 -27.69 -14.75
N SER A 1091 20.36 -28.17 -14.66
CA SER A 1091 19.92 -29.52 -14.27
C SER A 1091 18.43 -29.51 -13.97
#